data_AF-X5UC84-F1
#
_entry.id   AF-X5UC84-F1
#
_cell.length_a   1.000
_cell.length_b   1.000
_cell.length_c   1.000
_cell.angle_alpha   90.00
_cell.angle_beta   90.00
_cell.angle_gamma   90.00
#
_symmetry.space_group_name_H-M   'P 1'
#
loop_
_entity.id
_entity.type
_entity.pdbx_description
1 polymer ?
#
loop_
_entity_poly.entity_id
_entity_poly.type
_entity_poly.pdbx_seq_one_letter_code
_entity_poly.pdbx_strand_id
1 'polypeptide(L)'
;MTGPYLHLLGGFDFAGVGATVPAISRKARAMVAYLALQSGHSQSREKLATLLWGINSEAQARMSLRQAVSSVRKAMQTCGGGRFLTDGNSVALHLDGLDFDVARFEALVASPAPEDLELALNVYRGDLLDGFGLKEEPFEDWLRIERERLRALAVAALDRLVAHYAATNDPAACVRAAARLLAMDPLREDVHRALMRAYAAQGRTNLALKQYEHCRTALLRDLKLQPEPETRQLFETLRTRRTMAPARPPTTDADDATGFSHELAAPPTHYVKSAGINIAYQVTGDGPVDLIHVPGWVSNLDHAWGSPRLSHVHRRLGTFSRLIRMDKRGTGLSDRNVGLPTLEERMEDVRAVLDAVGSKRTVLFGSSEGGPMCMLFAATYPERTAALVLNGAYARGRWSQDYPWAKTSEQVEEDLAIVEKEWGAAADMSNAAPSLMSDTFETEWFAAYLRNSASPADAIALWRWGAEIDVRDILPAVHVPTLIMQTTGDGWVKREEGRYLATHIEGARYIEFAGRDHVIWGENSDRIVDEIQAFVTGALPAAPGERLLVSVLSLDMTGSPFGIDPAERHAEALRGELLAAEGREIRRSDGKVLAVFQRPTRSIQCAIAIRDRLRQSGVEVRSAVHIGECEQRGHQFSGAAIELSSRLLDHARPGEIIASRTVRDLVVGSGLRFEKRGEMAASGLPGAFPFYAVDGSA
;
A
#
# COMPACT_ATOMS: atom_id res chain seq x y z
N MET A 1 7.23 15.64 -35.21
CA MET A 1 6.29 14.63 -35.74
C MET A 1 7.07 13.34 -35.86
N THR A 2 6.78 12.36 -34.99
CA THR A 2 7.47 11.06 -34.97
C THR A 2 7.03 10.24 -36.18
N GLY A 3 8.00 9.72 -36.94
CA GLY A 3 7.79 8.77 -38.04
C GLY A 3 7.13 7.46 -37.56
N PRO A 4 6.85 6.51 -38.47
CA PRO A 4 6.38 5.19 -38.05
C PRO A 4 7.43 4.47 -37.20
N TYR A 5 6.98 3.75 -36.17
CA TYR A 5 7.88 3.10 -35.21
C TYR A 5 7.35 1.74 -34.77
N LEU A 6 8.27 0.84 -34.40
CA LEU A 6 8.04 -0.43 -33.71
C LEU A 6 8.95 -0.44 -32.49
N HIS A 7 8.32 -0.38 -31.32
CA HIS A 7 9.02 -0.37 -30.04
C HIS A 7 8.72 -1.65 -29.28
N LEU A 8 9.77 -2.42 -28.97
CA LEU A 8 9.67 -3.71 -28.28
C LEU A 8 10.39 -3.71 -26.92
N LEU A 9 11.22 -2.71 -26.61
CA LEU A 9 11.91 -2.59 -25.32
C LEU A 9 10.99 -1.90 -24.31
N GLY A 10 10.49 -2.65 -23.32
CA GLY A 10 9.50 -2.20 -22.35
C GLY A 10 8.03 -2.46 -22.71
N GLY A 11 7.76 -3.30 -23.73
CA GLY A 11 6.40 -3.68 -24.16
C GLY A 11 6.25 -3.69 -25.67
N PHE A 12 5.10 -4.12 -26.20
CA PHE A 12 4.81 -4.06 -27.65
C PHE A 12 4.06 -2.76 -27.99
N ASP A 13 4.70 -1.89 -28.77
CA ASP A 13 4.09 -0.69 -29.30
C ASP A 13 4.43 -0.50 -30.79
N PHE A 14 3.44 -0.12 -31.58
CA PHE A 14 3.55 -0.03 -33.04
C PHE A 14 2.56 1.00 -33.57
N ALA A 15 3.04 2.08 -34.17
CA ALA A 15 2.19 3.12 -34.73
C ALA A 15 2.81 3.82 -35.94
N GLY A 16 1.97 4.57 -36.66
CA GLY A 16 2.35 5.38 -37.83
C GLY A 16 2.17 6.87 -37.59
N VAL A 17 2.59 7.70 -38.56
CA VAL A 17 2.45 9.17 -38.48
C VAL A 17 0.98 9.56 -38.35
N GLY A 18 0.57 10.02 -37.18
CA GLY A 18 -0.82 10.44 -36.90
C GLY A 18 -1.85 9.30 -36.88
N ALA A 19 -1.42 8.03 -36.84
CA ALA A 19 -2.30 6.87 -36.85
C ALA A 19 -2.43 6.23 -35.46
N THR A 20 -3.61 5.70 -35.13
CA THR A 20 -3.84 4.90 -33.92
C THR A 20 -3.14 3.54 -34.00
N VAL A 21 -2.81 2.96 -32.84
CA VAL A 21 -2.21 1.62 -32.75
C VAL A 21 -3.14 0.61 -33.42
N PRO A 22 -2.68 -0.12 -34.46
CA PRO A 22 -3.54 -1.04 -35.20
C PRO A 22 -3.94 -2.23 -34.33
N ALA A 23 -5.22 -2.58 -34.38
CA ALA A 23 -5.78 -3.72 -33.65
C ALA A 23 -5.35 -5.05 -34.32
N ILE A 24 -4.18 -5.56 -33.92
CA ILE A 24 -3.71 -6.91 -34.28
C ILE A 24 -3.72 -7.84 -33.06
N SER A 25 -3.99 -9.12 -33.31
CA SER A 25 -4.10 -10.14 -32.26
C SER A 25 -2.77 -10.35 -31.52
N ARG A 26 -2.84 -10.91 -30.30
CA ARG A 26 -1.63 -11.18 -29.50
C ARG A 26 -0.62 -12.06 -30.25
N LYS A 27 -1.09 -13.14 -30.90
CA LYS A 27 -0.21 -14.00 -31.73
C LYS A 27 0.36 -13.29 -32.97
N ALA A 28 -0.38 -12.34 -33.55
CA ALA A 28 0.13 -11.50 -34.63
C ALA A 28 1.23 -10.53 -34.14
N ARG A 29 1.08 -9.94 -32.94
CA ARG A 29 2.14 -9.12 -32.30
C ARG A 29 3.40 -9.92 -32.03
N ALA A 30 3.26 -11.14 -31.50
CA ALA A 30 4.36 -12.06 -31.28
C ALA A 30 5.09 -12.41 -32.59
N MET A 31 4.35 -12.65 -33.68
CA MET A 31 4.92 -12.86 -35.01
C MET A 31 5.70 -11.64 -35.51
N VAL A 32 5.17 -10.43 -35.34
CA VAL A 32 5.87 -9.19 -35.71
C VAL A 32 7.15 -9.05 -34.93
N ALA A 33 7.12 -9.23 -33.61
CA ALA A 33 8.30 -9.14 -32.76
C ALA A 33 9.37 -10.15 -33.18
N TYR A 34 8.98 -11.42 -33.34
CA TYR A 34 9.88 -12.47 -33.80
C TYR A 34 10.52 -12.14 -35.16
N LEU A 35 9.71 -11.74 -36.15
CA LEU A 35 10.22 -11.42 -37.49
C LEU A 35 11.04 -10.12 -37.53
N ALA A 36 10.75 -9.15 -36.66
CA ALA A 36 11.50 -7.90 -36.58
C ALA A 36 12.92 -8.13 -36.05
N LEU A 37 13.07 -9.00 -35.04
CA LEU A 37 14.39 -9.41 -34.54
C LEU A 37 15.13 -10.34 -35.50
N GLN A 38 14.44 -10.90 -36.49
CA GLN A 38 15.01 -11.68 -37.59
C GLN A 38 15.05 -10.87 -38.89
N SER A 39 14.99 -9.53 -38.82
CA SER A 39 14.90 -8.70 -40.03
C SER A 39 16.05 -9.02 -41.00
N GLY A 40 15.70 -9.12 -42.29
CA GLY A 40 16.62 -9.56 -43.35
C GLY A 40 16.70 -11.07 -43.56
N HIS A 41 16.11 -11.90 -42.69
CA HIS A 41 16.09 -13.37 -42.84
C HIS A 41 14.66 -13.89 -43.09
N SER A 42 14.48 -14.67 -44.15
CA SER A 42 13.19 -15.31 -44.45
C SER A 42 12.94 -16.52 -43.55
N GLN A 43 11.74 -16.62 -42.97
CA GLN A 43 11.34 -17.71 -42.09
C GLN A 43 10.29 -18.58 -42.79
N SER A 44 10.41 -19.90 -42.67
CA SER A 44 9.41 -20.81 -43.27
C SER A 44 8.06 -20.67 -42.57
N ARG A 45 6.98 -20.84 -43.34
CA ARG A 45 5.61 -20.82 -42.80
C ARG A 45 5.38 -21.94 -41.78
N GLU A 46 6.02 -23.08 -41.98
CA GLU A 46 6.00 -24.21 -41.06
C GLU A 46 6.62 -23.85 -39.71
N LYS A 47 7.81 -23.23 -39.71
CA LYS A 47 8.48 -22.79 -38.48
C LYS A 47 7.64 -21.78 -37.71
N LEU A 48 7.04 -20.80 -38.39
CA LEU A 48 6.17 -19.80 -37.74
C LEU A 48 4.88 -20.42 -37.20
N ALA A 49 4.33 -21.43 -37.89
CA ALA A 49 3.15 -22.16 -37.44
C ALA A 49 3.45 -22.94 -36.14
N THR A 50 4.58 -23.67 -36.11
CA THR A 50 5.03 -24.40 -34.92
C THR A 50 5.37 -23.47 -33.75
N LEU A 51 6.01 -22.32 -34.04
CA LEU A 51 6.41 -21.36 -33.02
C LEU A 51 5.23 -20.73 -32.28
N LEU A 52 4.14 -20.41 -33.00
CA LEU A 52 3.06 -19.56 -32.49
C LEU A 52 1.70 -20.27 -32.37
N TRP A 53 1.55 -21.47 -32.93
CA TRP A 53 0.32 -22.27 -32.90
C TRP A 53 0.63 -23.78 -32.78
N GLY A 54 1.62 -24.15 -31.96
CA GLY A 54 2.07 -25.54 -31.82
C GLY A 54 1.02 -26.48 -31.22
N ILE A 55 0.04 -25.95 -30.50
CA ILE A 55 -1.07 -26.72 -29.90
C ILE A 55 -2.15 -27.08 -30.94
N ASN A 56 -2.20 -26.38 -32.08
CA ASN A 56 -3.25 -26.55 -33.07
C ASN A 56 -2.91 -27.65 -34.08
N SER A 57 -3.94 -28.23 -34.71
CA SER A 57 -3.71 -29.09 -35.88
C SER A 57 -3.00 -28.31 -37.00
N GLU A 58 -2.19 -28.99 -37.82
CA GLU A 58 -1.40 -28.37 -38.89
C GLU A 58 -2.26 -27.53 -39.86
N ALA A 59 -3.47 -28.00 -40.18
CA ALA A 59 -4.42 -27.27 -41.03
C ALA A 59 -4.91 -25.97 -40.38
N GLN A 60 -5.23 -26.00 -39.07
CA GLN A 60 -5.65 -24.82 -38.31
C GLN A 60 -4.50 -23.83 -38.11
N ALA A 61 -3.30 -24.31 -37.78
CA ALA A 61 -2.11 -23.49 -37.62
C ALA A 61 -1.77 -22.70 -38.90
N ARG A 62 -1.81 -23.37 -40.07
CA ARG A 62 -1.62 -22.70 -41.38
C ARG A 62 -2.70 -21.67 -41.69
N MET A 63 -3.96 -21.94 -41.34
CA MET A 63 -5.05 -20.99 -41.52
C MET A 63 -4.87 -19.75 -40.64
N SER A 64 -4.57 -19.93 -39.35
CA SER A 64 -4.31 -18.84 -38.42
C SER A 64 -3.09 -18.01 -38.80
N LEU A 65 -2.01 -18.65 -39.29
CA LEU A 65 -0.84 -17.95 -39.82
C LEU A 65 -1.21 -17.07 -41.03
N ARG A 66 -2.01 -17.58 -41.98
CA ARG A 66 -2.49 -16.77 -43.14
C ARG A 66 -3.27 -15.54 -42.68
N GLN A 67 -4.17 -15.70 -41.70
CA GLN A 67 -4.95 -14.60 -41.13
C GLN A 67 -4.05 -13.57 -40.42
N ALA A 68 -3.10 -14.03 -39.61
CA ALA A 68 -2.14 -13.17 -38.92
C ALA A 68 -1.31 -12.34 -39.92
N VAL A 69 -0.72 -12.99 -40.93
CA VAL A 69 0.05 -12.30 -41.98
C VAL A 69 -0.79 -11.25 -42.70
N SER A 70 -2.04 -11.57 -43.04
CA SER A 70 -2.96 -10.61 -43.67
C SER A 70 -3.24 -9.40 -42.77
N SER A 71 -3.54 -9.64 -41.48
CA SER A 71 -3.84 -8.58 -40.51
C SER A 71 -2.64 -7.64 -40.29
N VAL A 72 -1.44 -8.19 -40.18
CA VAL A 72 -0.22 -7.41 -39.96
C VAL A 72 0.17 -6.63 -41.22
N ARG A 73 0.04 -7.23 -42.40
CA ARG A 73 0.27 -6.53 -43.67
C ARG A 73 -0.61 -5.29 -43.79
N LYS A 74 -1.90 -5.42 -43.46
CA LYS A 74 -2.84 -4.30 -43.44
C LYS A 74 -2.41 -3.23 -42.43
N ALA A 75 -2.01 -3.64 -41.22
CA ALA A 75 -1.53 -2.73 -40.18
C ALA A 75 -0.30 -1.93 -40.63
N MET A 76 0.71 -2.58 -41.24
CA MET A 76 1.92 -1.90 -41.74
C MET A 76 1.66 -0.95 -42.90
N GLN A 77 0.75 -1.31 -43.82
CA GLN A 77 0.30 -0.41 -44.88
C GLN A 77 -0.34 0.85 -44.30
N THR A 78 -1.16 0.73 -43.24
CA THR A 78 -1.78 1.86 -42.56
C THR A 78 -0.76 2.74 -41.84
N CYS A 79 0.25 2.14 -41.19
CA CYS A 79 1.24 2.89 -40.44
C CYS A 79 2.28 3.61 -41.32
N GLY A 80 2.42 3.21 -42.59
CA GLY A 80 3.31 3.88 -43.54
C GLY A 80 4.79 3.50 -43.41
N GLY A 81 5.08 2.30 -42.90
CA GLY A 81 6.44 1.77 -42.80
C GLY A 81 6.45 0.24 -42.71
N GLY A 82 7.57 -0.38 -43.10
CA GLY A 82 7.78 -1.81 -42.96
C GLY A 82 7.03 -2.65 -44.00
N ARG A 83 7.60 -3.78 -44.41
CA ARG A 83 7.03 -4.60 -45.49
C ARG A 83 7.19 -6.08 -45.21
N PHE A 84 6.08 -6.81 -45.32
CA PHE A 84 6.07 -8.26 -45.34
C PHE A 84 6.39 -8.77 -46.75
N LEU A 85 7.53 -9.46 -46.89
CA LEU A 85 7.81 -10.25 -48.08
C LEU A 85 7.25 -11.64 -47.87
N THR A 86 6.38 -12.08 -48.78
CA THR A 86 5.83 -13.43 -48.75
C THR A 86 6.12 -14.11 -50.06
N ASP A 87 6.82 -15.22 -49.98
CA ASP A 87 6.88 -16.23 -51.02
C ASP A 87 5.96 -17.40 -50.61
N GLY A 88 5.59 -18.28 -51.54
CA GLY A 88 4.64 -19.38 -51.33
C GLY A 88 4.88 -20.16 -50.03
N ASN A 89 6.15 -20.34 -49.65
CA ASN A 89 6.57 -21.11 -48.48
C ASN A 89 7.23 -20.29 -47.35
N SER A 90 7.44 -18.98 -47.50
CA SER A 90 8.21 -18.20 -46.53
C SER A 90 7.66 -16.79 -46.27
N VAL A 91 8.03 -16.23 -45.12
CA VAL A 91 7.61 -14.91 -44.64
C VAL A 91 8.82 -14.19 -44.05
N ALA A 92 9.07 -12.96 -44.48
CA ALA A 92 10.10 -12.07 -43.94
C ALA A 92 9.51 -10.69 -43.63
N LEU A 93 10.12 -9.99 -42.67
CA LEU A 93 9.79 -8.60 -42.33
C LEU A 93 10.98 -7.69 -42.61
N HIS A 94 10.81 -6.77 -43.57
CA HIS A 94 11.69 -5.62 -43.75
C HIS A 94 11.19 -4.46 -42.91
N LEU A 95 12.10 -3.79 -42.20
CA LEU A 95 11.79 -2.67 -41.31
C LEU A 95 12.05 -1.31 -41.97
N ASP A 96 12.19 -1.26 -43.31
CA ASP A 96 12.45 -0.02 -44.05
C ASP A 96 11.45 1.07 -43.65
N GLY A 97 11.98 2.22 -43.23
CA GLY A 97 11.19 3.38 -42.82
C GLY A 97 10.54 3.30 -41.44
N LEU A 98 10.72 2.21 -40.66
CA LEU A 98 10.36 2.17 -39.24
C LEU A 98 11.55 2.57 -38.35
N ASP A 99 11.27 3.38 -37.34
CA ASP A 99 12.12 3.45 -36.14
C ASP A 99 11.94 2.16 -35.33
N PHE A 100 12.96 1.31 -35.30
CA PHE A 100 12.96 0.06 -34.54
C PHE A 100 13.90 0.16 -33.35
N ASP A 101 13.34 0.17 -32.14
CA ASP A 101 14.11 0.48 -30.93
C ASP A 101 15.18 -0.56 -30.60
N VAL A 102 14.94 -1.85 -30.86
CA VAL A 102 15.95 -2.90 -30.65
C VAL A 102 17.17 -2.70 -31.55
N ALA A 103 16.98 -2.48 -32.85
CA ALA A 103 18.11 -2.25 -33.77
C ALA A 103 18.85 -0.95 -33.44
N ARG A 104 18.13 0.11 -33.05
CA ARG A 104 18.75 1.36 -32.58
C ARG A 104 19.55 1.13 -31.31
N PHE A 105 19.00 0.41 -30.33
CA PHE A 105 19.69 0.05 -29.10
C PHE A 105 20.98 -0.72 -29.40
N GLU A 106 20.92 -1.76 -30.24
CA GLU A 106 22.07 -2.57 -30.63
C GLU A 106 23.17 -1.77 -31.33
N ALA A 107 22.79 -0.87 -32.25
CA ALA A 107 23.74 0.02 -32.92
C ALA A 107 24.43 0.98 -31.94
N LEU A 108 23.68 1.53 -30.99
CA LEU A 108 24.20 2.46 -29.99
C LEU A 108 25.13 1.77 -28.97
N VAL A 109 24.77 0.56 -28.47
CA VAL A 109 25.64 -0.17 -27.52
C VAL A 109 26.93 -0.68 -28.14
N ALA A 110 26.96 -0.87 -29.47
CA ALA A 110 28.17 -1.22 -30.20
C ALA A 110 29.18 -0.07 -30.29
N SER A 111 28.71 1.18 -30.13
CA SER A 111 29.59 2.35 -30.12
C SER A 111 30.46 2.38 -28.86
N PRO A 112 31.70 2.92 -28.96
CA PRO A 112 32.51 3.20 -27.79
C PRO A 112 32.27 4.55 -27.14
N ALA A 113 31.51 5.44 -27.76
CA ALA A 113 31.23 6.77 -27.24
C ALA A 113 30.27 6.71 -26.03
N PRO A 114 30.60 7.32 -24.88
CA PRO A 114 29.72 7.38 -23.72
C PRO A 114 28.34 7.99 -24.05
N GLU A 115 28.30 8.99 -24.92
CA GLU A 115 27.07 9.67 -25.34
C GLU A 115 26.12 8.71 -26.08
N ASP A 116 26.68 7.83 -26.92
CA ASP A 116 25.89 6.81 -27.61
C ASP A 116 25.37 5.75 -26.63
N LEU A 117 26.16 5.38 -25.62
CA LEU A 117 25.71 4.46 -24.56
C LEU A 117 24.59 5.07 -23.71
N GLU A 118 24.65 6.37 -23.39
CA GLU A 118 23.56 7.08 -22.71
C GLU A 118 22.27 7.06 -23.55
N LEU A 119 22.38 7.34 -24.85
CA LEU A 119 21.25 7.24 -25.78
C LEU A 119 20.71 5.81 -25.84
N ALA A 120 21.59 4.79 -25.88
CA ALA A 120 21.17 3.38 -25.88
C ALA A 120 20.30 3.07 -24.67
N LEU A 121 20.70 3.54 -23.48
CA LEU A 121 19.98 3.28 -22.24
C LEU A 121 18.67 4.07 -22.11
N ASN A 122 18.52 5.19 -22.83
CA ASN A 122 17.23 5.86 -22.97
C ASN A 122 16.27 5.08 -23.88
N VAL A 123 16.81 4.35 -24.86
CA VAL A 123 16.03 3.48 -25.76
C VAL A 123 15.60 2.19 -25.03
N TYR A 124 16.46 1.62 -24.19
CA TYR A 124 16.14 0.46 -23.35
C TYR A 124 15.22 0.84 -22.18
N ARG A 125 13.90 0.73 -22.32
CA ARG A 125 12.93 1.09 -21.26
C ARG A 125 12.55 -0.07 -20.33
N GLY A 126 12.85 -1.30 -20.73
CA GLY A 126 12.51 -2.53 -20.01
C GLY A 126 12.87 -3.74 -20.86
N ASP A 127 12.61 -4.94 -20.34
CA ASP A 127 12.90 -6.19 -21.05
C ASP A 127 12.09 -6.28 -22.36
N LEU A 128 12.59 -7.07 -23.32
CA LEU A 128 11.93 -7.28 -24.59
C LEU A 128 10.51 -7.80 -24.38
N LEU A 129 9.52 -7.10 -24.93
CA LEU A 129 8.09 -7.39 -24.76
C LEU A 129 7.69 -7.55 -23.28
N ASP A 130 8.10 -6.62 -22.41
CA ASP A 130 7.73 -6.69 -20.99
C ASP A 130 6.21 -6.83 -20.79
N GLY A 131 5.79 -7.65 -19.82
CA GLY A 131 4.39 -8.02 -19.57
C GLY A 131 3.72 -8.89 -20.65
N PHE A 132 4.45 -9.30 -21.69
CA PHE A 132 3.93 -10.14 -22.77
C PHE A 132 4.34 -11.62 -22.61
N GLY A 133 3.38 -12.52 -22.86
CA GLY A 133 3.59 -13.96 -22.94
C GLY A 133 2.45 -14.67 -23.68
N LEU A 134 2.72 -15.86 -24.20
CA LEU A 134 1.83 -16.77 -24.91
C LEU A 134 1.84 -18.14 -24.23
N LYS A 135 0.77 -18.91 -24.43
CA LYS A 135 0.73 -20.34 -24.06
C LYS A 135 1.34 -21.20 -25.17
N GLU A 136 2.55 -20.85 -25.61
CA GLU A 136 3.27 -21.52 -26.70
C GLU A 136 4.75 -21.62 -26.30
N GLU A 137 5.14 -22.76 -25.72
CA GLU A 137 6.49 -22.98 -25.17
C GLU A 137 7.63 -22.61 -26.14
N PRO A 138 7.60 -22.97 -27.45
CA PRO A 138 8.68 -22.61 -28.36
C PRO A 138 8.90 -21.09 -28.51
N PHE A 139 7.83 -20.30 -28.40
CA PHE A 139 7.94 -18.83 -28.43
C PHE A 139 8.45 -18.28 -27.11
N GLU A 140 8.00 -18.81 -25.98
CA GLU A 140 8.48 -18.38 -24.65
C GLU A 140 9.97 -18.69 -24.46
N ASP A 141 10.44 -19.84 -24.95
CA ASP A 141 11.86 -20.19 -24.96
C ASP A 141 12.69 -19.20 -25.77
N TRP A 142 12.25 -18.89 -27.00
CA TRP A 142 12.91 -17.88 -27.82
C TRP A 142 12.92 -16.50 -27.13
N LEU A 143 11.78 -16.08 -26.57
CA LEU A 143 11.64 -14.79 -25.91
C LEU A 143 12.55 -14.67 -24.69
N ARG A 144 12.68 -15.75 -23.90
CA ARG A 144 13.59 -15.81 -22.75
C ARG A 144 15.05 -15.63 -23.15
N ILE A 145 15.50 -16.36 -24.17
CA ILE A 145 16.88 -16.25 -24.69
C ILE A 145 17.16 -14.81 -25.16
N GLU A 146 16.20 -14.23 -25.86
CA GLU A 146 16.37 -12.91 -26.45
C GLU A 146 16.32 -11.77 -25.42
N ARG A 147 15.47 -11.90 -24.39
CA ARG A 147 15.48 -11.01 -23.22
C ARG A 147 16.84 -11.05 -22.52
N GLU A 148 17.38 -12.24 -22.30
CA GLU A 148 18.68 -12.41 -21.65
C GLU A 148 19.80 -11.76 -22.47
N ARG A 149 19.82 -11.97 -23.79
CA ARG A 149 20.80 -11.35 -24.70
C ARG A 149 20.77 -9.83 -24.65
N LEU A 150 19.58 -9.23 -24.76
CA LEU A 150 19.42 -7.76 -24.78
C LEU A 150 19.72 -7.15 -23.40
N ARG A 151 19.33 -7.83 -22.32
CA ARG A 151 19.68 -7.43 -20.96
C ARG A 151 21.19 -7.47 -20.72
N ALA A 152 21.88 -8.50 -21.22
CA ALA A 152 23.33 -8.59 -21.14
C ALA A 152 24.03 -7.42 -21.85
N LEU A 153 23.52 -6.97 -23.00
CA LEU A 153 24.00 -5.77 -23.69
C LEU A 153 23.78 -4.50 -22.87
N ALA A 154 22.60 -4.35 -22.25
CA ALA A 154 22.29 -3.20 -21.39
C ALA A 154 23.20 -3.15 -20.16
N VAL A 155 23.42 -4.30 -19.52
CA VAL A 155 24.36 -4.48 -18.39
C VAL A 155 25.78 -4.09 -18.81
N ALA A 156 26.25 -4.56 -19.97
CA ALA A 156 27.58 -4.20 -20.47
C ALA A 156 27.72 -2.71 -20.80
N ALA A 157 26.69 -2.08 -21.37
CA ALA A 157 26.69 -0.64 -21.64
C ALA A 157 26.71 0.20 -20.33
N LEU A 158 25.90 -0.18 -19.35
CA LEU A 158 25.90 0.43 -18.01
C LEU A 158 27.25 0.28 -17.31
N ASP A 159 27.87 -0.89 -17.40
CA ASP A 159 29.17 -1.17 -16.82
C ASP A 159 30.26 -0.23 -17.36
N ARG A 160 30.29 -0.06 -18.70
CA ARG A 160 31.20 0.88 -19.37
C ARG A 160 30.95 2.33 -18.97
N LEU A 161 29.69 2.73 -18.78
CA LEU A 161 29.35 4.07 -18.32
C LEU A 161 29.74 4.29 -16.85
N VAL A 162 29.52 3.31 -15.97
CA VAL A 162 29.99 3.37 -14.57
C VAL A 162 31.51 3.55 -14.53
N ALA A 163 32.25 2.77 -15.32
CA ALA A 163 33.70 2.91 -15.43
C ALA A 163 34.11 4.29 -15.98
N HIS A 164 33.41 4.79 -17.01
CA HIS A 164 33.65 6.12 -17.57
C HIS A 164 33.45 7.23 -16.53
N TYR A 165 32.30 7.28 -15.86
CA TYR A 165 32.00 8.33 -14.88
C TYR A 165 32.87 8.24 -13.62
N ALA A 166 33.27 7.03 -13.23
CA ALA A 166 34.25 6.85 -12.17
C ALA A 166 35.61 7.43 -12.56
N ALA A 167 36.03 7.30 -13.82
CA ALA A 167 37.30 7.83 -14.32
C ALA A 167 37.27 9.35 -14.55
N THR A 168 36.15 9.91 -15.04
CA THR A 168 35.99 11.35 -15.26
C THR A 168 35.59 12.12 -14.00
N ASN A 169 35.39 11.42 -12.87
CA ASN A 169 34.98 11.98 -11.59
C ASN A 169 33.65 12.75 -11.68
N ASP A 170 32.66 12.17 -12.40
CA ASP A 170 31.26 12.61 -12.38
C ASP A 170 30.45 11.70 -11.44
N PRO A 171 30.37 12.02 -10.14
CA PRO A 171 29.70 11.15 -9.19
C PRO A 171 28.18 11.15 -9.37
N ALA A 172 27.57 12.21 -9.93
CA ALA A 172 26.13 12.29 -10.11
C ALA A 172 25.66 11.34 -11.22
N ALA A 173 26.38 11.32 -12.35
CA ALA A 173 26.10 10.38 -13.43
C ALA A 173 26.46 8.94 -13.04
N CYS A 174 27.57 8.73 -12.31
CA CYS A 174 27.95 7.42 -11.78
C CYS A 174 26.86 6.81 -10.88
N VAL A 175 26.21 7.62 -10.01
CA VAL A 175 25.11 7.13 -9.16
C VAL A 175 23.95 6.60 -10.00
N ARG A 176 23.52 7.35 -11.03
CA ARG A 176 22.39 6.94 -11.89
C ARG A 176 22.69 5.63 -12.64
N ALA A 177 23.87 5.54 -13.25
CA ALA A 177 24.27 4.35 -14.00
C ALA A 177 24.46 3.13 -13.08
N ALA A 178 25.16 3.29 -11.95
CA ALA A 178 25.43 2.19 -11.03
C ALA A 178 24.15 1.68 -10.34
N ALA A 179 23.24 2.56 -9.93
CA ALA A 179 21.96 2.16 -9.33
C ALA A 179 21.11 1.34 -10.31
N ARG A 180 21.06 1.77 -11.59
CA ARG A 180 20.33 1.06 -12.64
C ARG A 180 20.97 -0.30 -12.96
N LEU A 181 22.29 -0.39 -12.95
CA LEU A 181 23.02 -1.65 -13.13
C LEU A 181 22.75 -2.64 -11.99
N LEU A 182 22.77 -2.17 -10.74
CA LEU A 182 22.50 -3.01 -9.56
C LEU A 182 21.04 -3.47 -9.45
N ALA A 183 20.09 -2.76 -10.08
CA ALA A 183 18.73 -3.25 -10.22
C ALA A 183 18.63 -4.45 -11.17
N MET A 184 19.53 -4.54 -12.16
CA MET A 184 19.60 -5.65 -13.10
C MET A 184 20.46 -6.81 -12.59
N ASP A 185 21.58 -6.50 -11.94
CA ASP A 185 22.53 -7.46 -11.39
C ASP A 185 22.98 -7.03 -9.98
N PRO A 186 22.23 -7.43 -8.93
CA PRO A 186 22.49 -7.02 -7.55
C PRO A 186 23.80 -7.57 -6.95
N LEU A 187 24.42 -8.57 -7.58
CA LEU A 187 25.56 -9.31 -7.02
C LEU A 187 26.92 -8.71 -7.42
N ARG A 188 26.92 -7.63 -8.21
CA ARG A 188 28.14 -6.94 -8.70
C ARG A 188 28.80 -6.06 -7.64
N GLU A 189 29.69 -6.65 -6.84
CA GLU A 189 30.42 -5.95 -5.77
C GLU A 189 31.22 -4.74 -6.26
N ASP A 190 31.83 -4.83 -7.44
CA ASP A 190 32.58 -3.74 -8.06
C ASP A 190 31.71 -2.52 -8.36
N VAL A 191 30.46 -2.73 -8.78
CA VAL A 191 29.47 -1.68 -9.02
C VAL A 191 28.96 -1.09 -7.69
N HIS A 192 28.76 -1.93 -6.67
CA HIS A 192 28.49 -1.46 -5.29
C HIS A 192 29.61 -0.54 -4.80
N ARG A 193 30.88 -0.93 -4.98
CA ARG A 193 32.04 -0.10 -4.62
C ARG A 193 32.08 1.22 -5.40
N ALA A 194 31.78 1.20 -6.70
CA ALA A 194 31.71 2.42 -7.51
C ALA A 194 30.63 3.38 -6.98
N LEU A 195 29.44 2.86 -6.66
CA LEU A 195 28.34 3.63 -6.09
C LEU A 195 28.68 4.18 -4.69
N MET A 196 29.35 3.39 -3.84
CA MET A 196 29.86 3.84 -2.54
C MET A 196 30.83 5.02 -2.69
N ARG A 197 31.78 4.95 -3.63
CA ARG A 197 32.73 6.04 -3.90
C ARG A 197 32.02 7.28 -4.44
N ALA A 198 31.07 7.10 -5.36
CA ALA A 198 30.29 8.21 -5.92
C ALA A 198 29.45 8.94 -4.86
N TYR A 199 28.82 8.20 -3.93
CA TYR A 199 28.13 8.81 -2.79
C TYR A 199 29.10 9.56 -1.87
N ALA A 200 30.25 8.97 -1.55
CA ALA A 200 31.26 9.63 -0.71
C ALA A 200 31.80 10.91 -1.36
N ALA A 201 32.03 10.92 -2.67
CA ALA A 201 32.49 12.09 -3.42
C ALA A 201 31.46 13.24 -3.41
N GLN A 202 30.16 12.94 -3.28
CA GLN A 202 29.10 13.93 -3.10
C GLN A 202 28.91 14.37 -1.62
N GLY A 203 29.80 13.95 -0.71
CA GLY A 203 29.63 14.17 0.73
C GLY A 203 28.53 13.32 1.38
N ARG A 204 27.91 12.39 0.63
CA ARG A 204 26.80 11.54 1.09
C ARG A 204 27.33 10.23 1.70
N THR A 205 28.27 10.32 2.64
CA THR A 205 28.95 9.15 3.24
C THR A 205 27.98 8.14 3.87
N ASN A 206 26.84 8.59 4.41
CA ASN A 206 25.81 7.69 4.96
C ASN A 206 25.19 6.77 3.90
N LEU A 207 24.96 7.27 2.69
CA LEU A 207 24.46 6.45 1.57
C LEU A 207 25.52 5.45 1.11
N ALA A 208 26.80 5.83 1.15
CA ALA A 208 27.89 4.91 0.87
C ALA A 208 27.95 3.76 1.90
N LEU A 209 27.77 4.03 3.19
CA LEU A 209 27.72 2.99 4.22
C LEU A 209 26.46 2.10 4.09
N LYS A 210 25.28 2.69 3.79
CA LYS A 210 24.04 1.93 3.52
C LYS A 210 24.21 1.02 2.30
N GLN A 211 24.91 1.49 1.26
CA GLN A 211 25.15 0.71 0.06
C GLN A 211 26.01 -0.53 0.31
N TYR A 212 26.98 -0.46 1.23
CA TYR A 212 27.72 -1.65 1.68
C TYR A 212 26.78 -2.70 2.30
N GLU A 213 25.82 -2.28 3.13
CA GLU A 213 24.86 -3.21 3.73
C GLU A 213 23.93 -3.84 2.68
N HIS A 214 23.54 -3.10 1.63
CA HIS A 214 22.82 -3.66 0.49
C HIS A 214 23.64 -4.73 -0.23
N CYS A 215 24.93 -4.45 -0.49
CA CYS A 215 25.87 -5.41 -1.08
C CYS A 215 25.99 -6.68 -0.23
N ARG A 216 26.26 -6.52 1.08
CA ARG A 216 26.37 -7.63 2.03
C ARG A 216 25.09 -8.46 2.09
N THR A 217 23.93 -7.82 2.10
CA THR A 217 22.64 -8.50 2.15
C THR A 217 22.37 -9.30 0.88
N ALA A 218 22.64 -8.73 -0.30
CA ALA A 218 22.46 -9.41 -1.58
C ALA A 218 23.34 -10.67 -1.70
N LEU A 219 24.64 -10.55 -1.39
CA LEU A 219 25.58 -11.67 -1.42
C LEU A 219 25.23 -12.76 -0.41
N LEU A 220 24.84 -12.38 0.81
CA LEU A 220 24.46 -13.34 1.83
C LEU A 220 23.14 -14.06 1.46
N ARG A 221 22.19 -13.34 0.87
CA ARG A 221 20.90 -13.92 0.46
C ARG A 221 21.10 -14.96 -0.64
N ASP A 222 21.77 -14.57 -1.73
CA ASP A 222 21.77 -15.34 -2.98
C ASP A 222 22.96 -16.28 -3.12
N LEU A 223 24.13 -15.90 -2.60
CA LEU A 223 25.37 -16.69 -2.70
C LEU A 223 25.85 -17.25 -1.37
N LYS A 224 25.28 -16.81 -0.23
CA LYS A 224 25.75 -17.14 1.12
C LYS A 224 27.20 -16.73 1.38
N LEU A 225 27.68 -15.71 0.66
CA LEU A 225 29.03 -15.17 0.78
C LEU A 225 29.05 -13.85 1.56
N GLN A 226 30.22 -13.51 2.10
CA GLN A 226 30.50 -12.19 2.65
C GLN A 226 31.14 -11.31 1.56
N PRO A 227 31.03 -9.97 1.66
CA PRO A 227 31.68 -9.07 0.71
C PRO A 227 33.19 -9.28 0.60
N GLU A 228 33.71 -9.07 -0.60
CA GLU A 228 35.14 -9.07 -0.91
C GLU A 228 35.95 -8.18 0.05
N PRO A 229 37.22 -8.51 0.33
CA PRO A 229 38.10 -7.69 1.17
C PRO A 229 38.14 -6.21 0.76
N GLU A 230 38.13 -5.93 -0.54
CA GLU A 230 38.14 -4.59 -1.13
C GLU A 230 36.87 -3.80 -0.79
N THR A 231 35.71 -4.47 -0.78
CA THR A 231 34.41 -3.87 -0.40
C THR A 231 34.39 -3.53 1.08
N ARG A 232 34.89 -4.44 1.92
CA ARG A 232 35.03 -4.22 3.37
C ARG A 232 36.03 -3.11 3.70
N GLN A 233 37.17 -3.07 3.03
CA GLN A 233 38.18 -2.04 3.23
C GLN A 233 37.64 -0.64 2.85
N LEU A 234 36.89 -0.54 1.75
CA LEU A 234 36.25 0.71 1.35
C LEU A 234 35.25 1.17 2.42
N PHE A 235 34.41 0.27 2.93
CA PHE A 235 33.49 0.56 4.03
C PHE A 235 34.23 1.09 5.27
N GLU A 236 35.27 0.41 5.72
CA GLU A 236 36.06 0.83 6.89
C GLU A 236 36.77 2.19 6.68
N THR A 237 37.27 2.43 5.47
CA THR A 237 37.91 3.70 5.10
C THR A 237 36.90 4.85 5.18
N LEU A 238 35.70 4.67 4.61
CA LEU A 238 34.64 5.67 4.62
C LEU A 238 34.09 5.89 6.03
N ARG A 239 33.96 4.82 6.82
CA ARG A 239 33.56 4.87 8.24
C ARG A 239 34.57 5.67 9.08
N THR A 240 35.87 5.44 8.86
CA THR A 240 36.95 6.11 9.60
C THR A 240 37.12 7.58 9.18
N ARG A 241 37.00 7.90 7.89
CA ARG A 241 37.00 9.30 7.42
C ARG A 241 35.87 10.12 8.03
N ARG A 242 34.70 9.49 8.24
CA ARG A 242 33.56 10.12 8.91
C ARG A 242 33.86 10.42 10.38
N THR A 243 34.54 9.52 11.10
CA THR A 243 34.89 9.73 12.51
C THR A 243 36.07 10.69 12.71
N MET A 244 36.91 10.90 11.69
CA MET A 244 38.09 11.77 11.75
C MET A 244 37.92 13.17 11.13
N ALA A 245 36.79 13.48 10.48
CA ALA A 245 36.54 14.82 9.95
C ALA A 245 36.48 15.85 11.10
N PRO A 246 37.36 16.88 11.12
CA PRO A 246 37.45 17.80 12.25
C PRO A 246 36.20 18.68 12.36
N ALA A 247 35.66 18.78 13.57
CA ALA A 247 34.66 19.76 13.95
C ALA A 247 35.22 21.17 13.69
N ARG A 248 34.47 21.98 12.94
CA ARG A 248 34.78 23.39 12.68
C ARG A 248 34.82 24.14 14.04
N PRO A 249 35.81 25.01 14.31
CA PRO A 249 35.96 25.61 15.63
C PRO A 249 34.92 26.72 15.88
N PRO A 250 34.52 26.95 17.15
CA PRO A 250 33.51 27.91 17.53
C PRO A 250 34.10 29.33 17.58
N THR A 251 33.45 30.29 16.94
CA THR A 251 33.68 31.72 17.20
C THR A 251 32.83 32.14 18.40
N THR A 252 33.49 32.64 19.43
CA THR A 252 32.92 33.15 20.67
C THR A 252 32.35 34.56 20.53
N ASP A 253 31.42 34.84 21.46
CA ASP A 253 30.73 36.10 21.80
C ASP A 253 29.38 36.30 21.08
N ALA A 254 28.19 36.25 21.71
CA ALA A 254 27.83 36.33 23.12
C ALA A 254 26.48 35.63 23.43
N ASP A 255 26.43 35.00 24.61
CA ASP A 255 25.31 34.62 25.50
C ASP A 255 23.87 34.59 24.95
N ASP A 256 23.31 33.40 24.76
CA ASP A 256 22.51 32.69 25.79
C ASP A 256 21.94 31.36 25.22
N ALA A 257 21.67 30.42 26.13
CA ALA A 257 20.97 29.13 25.96
C ALA A 257 21.79 27.87 25.57
N THR A 258 21.95 27.04 26.59
CA THR A 258 22.49 25.68 26.59
C THR A 258 21.66 24.67 25.78
N GLY A 259 22.35 23.83 25.00
CA GLY A 259 21.95 22.43 24.76
C GLY A 259 21.48 22.06 23.35
N PHE A 260 22.40 21.86 22.40
CA PHE A 260 22.10 21.11 21.18
C PHE A 260 23.28 20.24 20.75
N SER A 261 23.20 18.93 21.06
CA SER A 261 24.05 17.89 20.50
C SER A 261 23.18 16.70 20.08
N HIS A 262 22.73 16.67 18.81
CA HIS A 262 22.34 15.47 18.04
C HIS A 262 21.80 15.87 16.65
N GLU A 263 22.66 16.07 15.65
CA GLU A 263 22.23 16.03 14.24
C GLU A 263 22.36 14.58 13.72
N LEU A 264 21.26 13.84 13.87
CA LEU A 264 21.11 12.39 13.69
C LEU A 264 20.94 11.99 12.22
N ALA A 265 21.57 10.88 11.86
CA ALA A 265 21.17 10.06 10.71
C ALA A 265 19.65 9.74 10.78
N ALA A 266 19.00 9.61 9.62
CA ALA A 266 17.60 9.16 9.58
C ALA A 266 17.43 7.88 10.42
N PRO A 267 16.38 7.78 11.24
CA PRO A 267 16.17 6.64 12.13
C PRO A 267 16.01 5.34 11.35
N PRO A 268 16.46 4.20 11.90
CA PRO A 268 16.35 2.92 11.22
C PRO A 268 14.88 2.49 11.06
N THR A 269 14.56 2.01 9.86
CA THR A 269 13.26 1.39 9.57
C THR A 269 13.29 -0.09 9.94
N HIS A 270 12.30 -0.51 10.70
CA HIS A 270 12.06 -1.87 11.15
C HIS A 270 10.79 -2.44 10.52
N TYR A 271 10.63 -3.76 10.62
CA TYR A 271 9.49 -4.47 10.06
C TYR A 271 8.90 -5.46 11.06
N VAL A 272 7.57 -5.52 11.11
CA VAL A 272 6.82 -6.55 11.85
C VAL A 272 5.85 -7.26 10.90
N LYS A 273 5.58 -8.55 11.14
CA LYS A 273 4.55 -9.28 10.40
C LYS A 273 3.16 -9.06 11.01
N SER A 274 2.20 -8.72 10.16
CA SER A 274 0.76 -8.66 10.47
C SER A 274 0.01 -9.39 9.38
N ALA A 275 -0.79 -10.42 9.72
CA ALA A 275 -1.56 -11.21 8.76
C ALA A 275 -0.79 -11.70 7.51
N GLY A 276 0.51 -11.99 7.65
CA GLY A 276 1.37 -12.47 6.56
C GLY A 276 2.09 -11.40 5.75
N ILE A 277 1.81 -10.11 5.97
CA ILE A 277 2.48 -8.97 5.32
C ILE A 277 3.44 -8.25 6.27
N ASN A 278 4.46 -7.58 5.72
CA ASN A 278 5.43 -6.79 6.47
C ASN A 278 4.95 -5.34 6.60
N ILE A 279 4.89 -4.87 7.85
CA ILE A 279 4.55 -3.50 8.21
C ILE A 279 5.81 -2.78 8.66
N ALA A 280 6.17 -1.73 7.93
CA ALA A 280 7.31 -0.87 8.22
C ALA A 280 7.00 0.12 9.33
N TYR A 281 7.92 0.29 10.28
CA TYR A 281 7.81 1.25 11.36
C TYR A 281 9.18 1.83 11.75
N GLN A 282 9.16 3.01 12.37
CA GLN A 282 10.32 3.67 12.97
C GLN A 282 9.99 4.10 14.40
N VAL A 283 11.01 4.07 15.27
CA VAL A 283 10.90 4.58 16.63
C VAL A 283 11.95 5.69 16.82
N THR A 284 11.52 6.82 17.37
CA THR A 284 12.37 7.98 17.66
C THR A 284 11.95 8.61 18.99
N GLY A 285 12.90 9.25 19.68
CA GLY A 285 12.65 9.77 21.03
C GLY A 285 12.65 8.67 22.09
N ASP A 286 12.88 9.09 23.32
CA ASP A 286 13.02 8.25 24.52
C ASP A 286 12.16 8.78 25.69
N GLY A 287 11.20 9.65 25.39
CA GLY A 287 10.28 10.19 26.37
C GLY A 287 9.37 9.12 27.01
N PRO A 288 8.78 9.41 28.18
CA PRO A 288 8.06 8.42 28.99
C PRO A 288 6.68 8.03 28.42
N VAL A 289 6.18 8.77 27.44
CA VAL A 289 4.89 8.52 26.78
C VAL A 289 5.13 7.74 25.50
N ASP A 290 4.50 6.57 25.36
CA ASP A 290 4.39 5.93 24.05
C ASP A 290 3.35 6.66 23.21
N LEU A 291 3.75 7.13 22.03
CA LEU A 291 2.84 7.80 21.10
C LEU A 291 3.04 7.21 19.71
N ILE A 292 1.99 6.60 19.15
CA ILE A 292 2.01 6.15 17.76
C ILE A 292 1.28 7.14 16.86
N HIS A 293 1.98 7.64 15.84
CA HIS A 293 1.39 8.45 14.78
C HIS A 293 0.98 7.55 13.61
N VAL A 294 -0.33 7.50 13.36
CA VAL A 294 -0.93 6.81 12.22
C VAL A 294 -1.23 7.86 11.15
N PRO A 295 -0.49 7.87 10.03
CA PRO A 295 -0.58 8.92 9.03
C PRO A 295 -1.90 8.85 8.25
N GLY A 296 -2.22 9.93 7.54
CA GLY A 296 -3.34 9.98 6.59
C GLY A 296 -3.10 9.17 5.33
N TRP A 297 -3.86 9.43 4.27
CA TRP A 297 -3.95 8.64 3.03
C TRP A 297 -2.70 7.81 2.62
N VAL A 298 -1.60 8.46 2.24
CA VAL A 298 -0.34 7.79 1.89
C VAL A 298 0.82 8.33 2.70
N SER A 299 1.81 7.48 2.98
CA SER A 299 3.02 7.89 3.70
C SER A 299 4.27 7.16 3.25
N ASN A 300 5.42 7.72 3.61
CA ASN A 300 6.72 7.05 3.48
C ASN A 300 7.67 7.46 4.60
N LEU A 301 8.05 6.51 5.45
CA LEU A 301 8.89 6.73 6.63
C LEU A 301 10.28 7.31 6.32
N ASP A 302 10.94 6.84 5.25
CA ASP A 302 12.29 7.30 4.90
C ASP A 302 12.23 8.71 4.29
N HIS A 303 11.27 8.96 3.38
CA HIS A 303 11.11 10.26 2.73
C HIS A 303 10.57 11.34 3.67
N ALA A 304 9.85 10.98 4.74
CA ALA A 304 9.31 11.91 5.73
C ALA A 304 10.38 12.82 6.37
N TRP A 305 11.62 12.35 6.46
CA TRP A 305 12.76 13.10 7.01
C TRP A 305 13.38 14.09 6.03
N GLY A 306 12.97 14.07 4.76
CA GLY A 306 13.45 14.98 3.72
C GLY A 306 12.90 16.40 3.84
N SER A 307 11.71 16.59 4.41
CA SER A 307 11.14 17.92 4.69
C SER A 307 11.66 18.44 6.03
N PRO A 308 12.30 19.62 6.07
CA PRO A 308 12.66 20.29 7.32
C PRO A 308 11.45 20.47 8.25
N ARG A 309 10.27 20.80 7.71
CA ARG A 309 9.06 21.04 8.48
C ARG A 309 8.49 19.76 9.10
N LEU A 310 8.33 18.70 8.31
CA LEU A 310 7.84 17.43 8.84
C LEU A 310 8.85 16.79 9.80
N SER A 311 10.14 16.88 9.45
CA SER A 311 11.20 16.42 10.33
C SER A 311 11.23 17.18 11.67
N HIS A 312 10.99 18.49 11.66
CA HIS A 312 10.85 19.30 12.87
C HIS A 312 9.70 18.82 13.75
N VAL A 313 8.50 18.59 13.19
CA VAL A 313 7.35 18.04 13.92
C VAL A 313 7.69 16.70 14.57
N HIS A 314 8.30 15.77 13.83
CA HIS A 314 8.71 14.47 14.37
C HIS A 314 9.72 14.60 15.51
N ARG A 315 10.71 15.49 15.38
CA ARG A 315 11.69 15.72 16.46
C ARG A 315 11.01 16.30 17.69
N ARG A 316 10.11 17.27 17.52
CA ARG A 316 9.39 17.89 18.64
C ARG A 316 8.48 16.90 19.36
N LEU A 317 7.75 16.06 18.64
CA LEU A 317 6.98 14.97 19.27
C LEU A 317 7.89 14.01 20.05
N GLY A 318 9.07 13.73 19.52
CA GLY A 318 10.07 12.86 20.16
C GLY A 318 10.74 13.44 21.42
N THR A 319 10.58 14.74 21.73
CA THR A 319 11.20 15.32 22.95
C THR A 319 10.47 14.95 24.24
N PHE A 320 9.19 14.55 24.14
CA PHE A 320 8.38 14.15 25.30
C PHE A 320 7.74 12.76 25.15
N SER A 321 7.96 12.09 24.02
CA SER A 321 7.42 10.76 23.75
C SER A 321 8.46 9.82 23.13
N ARG A 322 8.29 8.52 23.33
CA ARG A 322 8.79 7.50 22.42
C ARG A 322 7.84 7.46 21.22
N LEU A 323 8.17 8.26 20.20
CA LEU A 323 7.40 8.42 18.98
C LEU A 323 7.57 7.20 18.08
N ILE A 324 6.47 6.47 17.90
CA ILE A 324 6.32 5.34 16.99
C ILE A 324 5.63 5.85 15.73
N ARG A 325 6.19 5.56 14.56
CA ARG A 325 5.62 5.92 13.26
C ARG A 325 5.57 4.69 12.38
N MET A 326 4.59 4.60 11.51
CA MET A 326 4.42 3.45 10.61
C MET A 326 3.97 3.89 9.22
N ASP A 327 4.32 3.09 8.21
CA ASP A 327 3.64 3.12 6.93
C ASP A 327 2.52 2.08 6.96
N LYS A 328 1.29 2.49 6.62
CA LYS A 328 0.15 1.55 6.59
C LYS A 328 0.37 0.51 5.49
N ARG A 329 -0.20 -0.69 5.65
CA ARG A 329 -0.22 -1.71 4.59
C ARG A 329 -0.65 -1.10 3.25
N GLY A 330 0.02 -1.46 2.16
CA GLY A 330 -0.22 -0.87 0.84
C GLY A 330 0.43 0.50 0.60
N THR A 331 1.16 1.07 1.57
CA THR A 331 1.82 2.38 1.44
C THR A 331 3.28 2.34 1.85
N GLY A 332 4.08 3.26 1.30
CA GLY A 332 5.43 3.54 1.76
C GLY A 332 6.35 2.33 1.68
N LEU A 333 7.02 2.04 2.80
CA LEU A 333 7.95 0.94 2.94
C LEU A 333 7.30 -0.39 3.37
N SER A 334 6.02 -0.38 3.75
CA SER A 334 5.25 -1.61 4.02
C SER A 334 4.97 -2.38 2.73
N ASP A 335 4.66 -3.67 2.84
CA ASP A 335 4.32 -4.48 1.67
C ASP A 335 3.17 -3.84 0.88
N ARG A 336 3.34 -3.79 -0.45
CA ARG A 336 2.40 -3.22 -1.43
C ARG A 336 1.58 -4.31 -2.11
N ASN A 337 0.56 -3.92 -2.89
CA ASN A 337 -0.33 -4.83 -3.62
C ASN A 337 -1.12 -5.81 -2.73
N VAL A 338 -1.58 -5.34 -1.57
CA VAL A 338 -2.29 -6.15 -0.55
C VAL A 338 -3.82 -6.19 -0.72
N GLY A 339 -4.34 -5.71 -1.87
CA GLY A 339 -5.78 -5.53 -2.07
C GLY A 339 -6.36 -4.35 -1.29
N LEU A 340 -7.67 -4.32 -1.10
CA LEU A 340 -8.38 -3.34 -0.28
C LEU A 340 -8.54 -3.89 1.14
N PRO A 341 -7.70 -3.51 2.11
CA PRO A 341 -7.78 -4.06 3.45
C PRO A 341 -9.02 -3.55 4.19
N THR A 342 -9.52 -4.31 5.16
CA THR A 342 -10.55 -3.78 6.07
C THR A 342 -9.99 -2.77 7.06
N LEU A 343 -10.85 -1.95 7.66
CA LEU A 343 -10.43 -1.02 8.71
C LEU A 343 -9.87 -1.78 9.93
N GLU A 344 -10.48 -2.92 10.24
CA GLU A 344 -10.03 -3.87 11.27
C GLU A 344 -8.63 -4.42 10.96
N GLU A 345 -8.36 -4.81 9.72
CA GLU A 345 -7.04 -5.32 9.33
C GLU A 345 -5.94 -4.27 9.50
N ARG A 346 -6.21 -3.01 9.15
CA ARG A 346 -5.25 -1.94 9.38
C ARG A 346 -5.08 -1.63 10.87
N MET A 347 -6.16 -1.70 11.67
CA MET A 347 -6.09 -1.58 13.12
C MET A 347 -5.18 -2.67 13.73
N GLU A 348 -5.23 -3.88 13.21
CA GLU A 348 -4.35 -4.97 13.65
C GLU A 348 -2.88 -4.73 13.27
N ASP A 349 -2.58 -3.98 12.21
CA ASP A 349 -1.20 -3.56 11.92
C ASP A 349 -0.65 -2.63 13.00
N VAL A 350 -1.48 -1.68 13.46
CA VAL A 350 -1.14 -0.80 14.60
C VAL A 350 -0.84 -1.66 15.82
N ARG A 351 -1.70 -2.65 16.12
CA ARG A 351 -1.47 -3.57 17.25
C ARG A 351 -0.16 -4.36 17.10
N ALA A 352 0.12 -4.89 15.92
CA ALA A 352 1.35 -5.63 15.65
C ALA A 352 2.61 -4.77 15.85
N VAL A 353 2.58 -3.50 15.40
CA VAL A 353 3.67 -2.54 15.62
C VAL A 353 3.84 -2.25 17.11
N LEU A 354 2.75 -2.00 17.83
CA LEU A 354 2.78 -1.74 19.28
C LEU A 354 3.33 -2.94 20.06
N ASP A 355 2.94 -4.16 19.70
CA ASP A 355 3.45 -5.39 20.30
C ASP A 355 4.96 -5.56 20.00
N ALA A 356 5.41 -5.26 18.78
CA ALA A 356 6.82 -5.35 18.38
C ALA A 356 7.74 -4.37 19.14
N VAL A 357 7.25 -3.17 19.48
CA VAL A 357 8.00 -2.19 20.27
C VAL A 357 7.81 -2.35 21.78
N GLY A 358 7.02 -3.35 22.20
CA GLY A 358 6.71 -3.63 23.60
C GLY A 358 5.83 -2.57 24.27
N SER A 359 5.05 -1.80 23.50
CA SER A 359 4.14 -0.79 24.04
C SER A 359 2.89 -1.46 24.63
N LYS A 360 2.73 -1.36 25.95
CA LYS A 360 1.58 -1.92 26.65
C LYS A 360 0.35 -1.02 26.58
N ARG A 361 0.57 0.30 26.61
CA ARG A 361 -0.49 1.31 26.57
C ARG A 361 0.05 2.56 25.89
N THR A 362 -0.57 2.99 24.79
CA THR A 362 -0.06 4.07 23.92
C THR A 362 -1.06 5.20 23.77
N VAL A 363 -0.57 6.41 23.50
CA VAL A 363 -1.37 7.46 22.87
C VAL A 363 -1.49 7.13 21.38
N LEU A 364 -2.72 7.13 20.86
CA LEU A 364 -2.99 6.98 19.44
C LEU A 364 -3.13 8.36 18.80
N PHE A 365 -2.26 8.71 17.86
CA PHE A 365 -2.35 9.95 17.11
C PHE A 365 -2.74 9.66 15.65
N GLY A 366 -4.04 9.77 15.34
CA GLY A 366 -4.57 9.57 13.99
C GLY A 366 -4.69 10.89 13.23
N SER A 367 -4.09 10.97 12.04
CA SER A 367 -4.27 12.11 11.13
C SER A 367 -5.14 11.72 9.94
N SER A 368 -6.14 12.52 9.59
CA SER A 368 -6.97 12.28 8.39
C SER A 368 -7.60 10.88 8.40
N GLU A 369 -7.42 10.11 7.31
CA GLU A 369 -7.82 8.69 7.19
C GLU A 369 -7.24 7.77 8.27
N GLY A 370 -6.13 8.14 8.92
CA GLY A 370 -5.62 7.40 10.09
C GLY A 370 -6.53 7.50 11.33
N GLY A 371 -7.41 8.52 11.38
CA GLY A 371 -8.33 8.77 12.48
C GLY A 371 -9.37 7.67 12.72
N PRO A 372 -10.19 7.28 11.73
CA PRO A 372 -11.17 6.19 11.86
C PRO A 372 -10.61 4.90 12.45
N MET A 373 -9.39 4.53 12.07
CA MET A 373 -8.73 3.34 12.57
C MET A 373 -8.30 3.50 14.04
N CYS A 374 -7.76 4.66 14.41
CA CYS A 374 -7.45 4.96 15.81
C CYS A 374 -8.70 5.01 16.69
N MET A 375 -9.84 5.49 16.17
CA MET A 375 -11.13 5.46 16.86
C MET A 375 -11.59 4.01 17.10
N LEU A 376 -11.52 3.15 16.08
CA LEU A 376 -11.84 1.74 16.21
C LEU A 376 -10.91 1.04 17.22
N PHE A 377 -9.60 1.32 17.17
CA PHE A 377 -8.65 0.79 18.13
C PHE A 377 -8.98 1.22 19.56
N ALA A 378 -9.24 2.51 19.77
CA ALA A 378 -9.53 3.05 21.10
C ALA A 378 -10.81 2.46 21.71
N ALA A 379 -11.83 2.22 20.89
CA ALA A 379 -13.08 1.59 21.31
C ALA A 379 -12.92 0.08 21.60
N THR A 380 -12.08 -0.61 20.82
CA THR A 380 -11.89 -2.08 20.91
C THR A 380 -10.88 -2.47 22.01
N TYR A 381 -9.81 -1.68 22.17
CA TYR A 381 -8.71 -1.92 23.11
C TYR A 381 -8.48 -0.71 24.05
N PRO A 382 -9.48 -0.31 24.85
CA PRO A 382 -9.35 0.82 25.78
C PRO A 382 -8.24 0.62 26.82
N GLU A 383 -7.92 -0.63 27.17
CA GLU A 383 -6.83 -0.98 28.08
C GLU A 383 -5.44 -0.80 27.47
N ARG A 384 -5.33 -0.90 26.13
CA ARG A 384 -4.10 -0.63 25.37
C ARG A 384 -4.00 0.84 24.95
N THR A 385 -4.99 1.66 25.25
CA THR A 385 -5.07 3.05 24.81
C THR A 385 -4.98 4.01 26.01
N ALA A 386 -3.96 4.87 26.00
CA ALA A 386 -3.76 5.89 27.02
C ALA A 386 -4.65 7.12 26.76
N ALA A 387 -4.68 7.56 25.51
CA ALA A 387 -5.48 8.66 25.02
C ALA A 387 -5.58 8.57 23.48
N LEU A 388 -6.57 9.27 22.92
CA LEU A 388 -6.77 9.41 21.48
C LEU A 388 -6.55 10.88 21.07
N VAL A 389 -5.73 11.09 20.05
CA VAL A 389 -5.47 12.39 19.43
C VAL A 389 -5.86 12.30 17.97
N LEU A 390 -6.72 13.20 17.52
CA LEU A 390 -7.22 13.27 16.14
C LEU A 390 -6.88 14.63 15.54
N ASN A 391 -6.24 14.64 14.37
CA ASN A 391 -5.97 15.86 13.59
C ASN A 391 -6.59 15.76 12.20
N GLY A 392 -7.53 16.67 11.88
CA GLY A 392 -8.18 16.70 10.57
C GLY A 392 -8.81 15.35 10.20
N ALA A 393 -9.41 14.65 11.17
CA ALA A 393 -10.01 13.33 10.98
C ALA A 393 -11.52 13.42 10.78
N TYR A 394 -12.11 12.39 10.18
CA TYR A 394 -13.54 12.32 9.87
C TYR A 394 -14.18 11.05 10.44
N ALA A 395 -15.50 11.08 10.60
CA ALA A 395 -16.28 9.91 11.02
C ALA A 395 -16.78 9.09 9.83
N ARG A 396 -17.00 9.75 8.68
CA ARG A 396 -17.53 9.14 7.46
C ARG A 396 -16.93 9.80 6.22
N GLY A 397 -16.45 8.99 5.27
CA GLY A 397 -15.75 9.49 4.08
C GLY A 397 -16.66 10.03 2.96
N ARG A 398 -17.97 9.77 3.03
CA ARG A 398 -18.96 10.15 2.01
C ARG A 398 -20.16 10.86 2.59
N TRP A 399 -20.70 11.77 1.79
CA TRP A 399 -21.94 12.48 2.07
C TRP A 399 -23.08 11.50 2.45
N SER A 400 -23.85 11.91 3.45
CA SER A 400 -25.17 11.38 3.74
C SER A 400 -26.05 12.51 4.29
N GLN A 401 -27.36 12.31 4.32
CA GLN A 401 -28.31 13.33 4.79
C GLN A 401 -27.99 13.82 6.23
N ASP A 402 -27.51 12.91 7.07
CA ASP A 402 -27.10 13.11 8.46
C ASP A 402 -25.59 13.37 8.64
N TYR A 403 -24.83 13.43 7.54
CA TYR A 403 -23.41 13.81 7.49
C TYR A 403 -23.12 14.64 6.23
N PRO A 404 -23.71 15.85 6.11
CA PRO A 404 -23.78 16.57 4.84
C PRO A 404 -22.48 17.31 4.45
N TRP A 405 -21.45 17.25 5.28
CA TRP A 405 -20.20 17.99 5.10
C TRP A 405 -19.18 17.22 4.26
N ALA A 406 -19.21 15.89 4.33
CA ALA A 406 -18.38 15.01 3.53
C ALA A 406 -18.68 15.15 2.02
N LYS A 407 -17.73 14.70 1.20
CA LYS A 407 -17.81 14.79 -0.26
C LYS A 407 -18.89 13.87 -0.82
N THR A 408 -19.60 14.32 -1.86
CA THR A 408 -20.52 13.46 -2.61
C THR A 408 -19.75 12.45 -3.46
N SER A 409 -20.42 11.40 -3.94
CA SER A 409 -19.79 10.41 -4.82
C SER A 409 -19.21 11.06 -6.07
N GLU A 410 -19.88 12.05 -6.64
CA GLU A 410 -19.43 12.80 -7.81
C GLU A 410 -18.15 13.59 -7.50
N GLN A 411 -18.11 14.30 -6.37
CA GLN A 411 -16.93 15.05 -5.95
C GLN A 411 -15.73 14.13 -5.68
N VAL A 412 -15.96 12.95 -5.10
CA VAL A 412 -14.90 11.95 -4.91
C VAL A 412 -14.36 11.48 -6.25
N GLU A 413 -15.21 11.14 -7.22
CA GLU A 413 -14.74 10.71 -8.55
C GLU A 413 -14.04 11.83 -9.34
N GLU A 414 -14.44 13.09 -9.15
CA GLU A 414 -13.72 14.26 -9.69
C GLU A 414 -12.30 14.39 -9.10
N ASP A 415 -12.16 14.26 -7.78
CA ASP A 415 -10.85 14.27 -7.11
C ASP A 415 -9.96 13.11 -7.61
N LEU A 416 -10.53 11.91 -7.74
CA LEU A 416 -9.80 10.73 -8.23
C LEU A 416 -9.31 10.93 -9.67
N ALA A 417 -10.10 11.60 -10.53
CA ALA A 417 -9.70 11.92 -11.89
C ALA A 417 -8.56 12.95 -11.96
N ILE A 418 -8.45 13.83 -10.95
CA ILE A 418 -7.30 14.74 -10.80
C ILE A 418 -6.07 13.94 -10.37
N VAL A 419 -6.20 13.08 -9.35
CA VAL A 419 -5.12 12.19 -8.89
C VAL A 419 -4.57 11.37 -10.07
N GLU A 420 -5.42 10.77 -10.89
CA GLU A 420 -4.98 10.00 -12.06
C GLU A 420 -4.12 10.80 -13.04
N LYS A 421 -4.43 12.09 -13.24
CA LYS A 421 -3.75 12.95 -14.21
C LYS A 421 -2.49 13.60 -13.65
N GLU A 422 -2.51 13.96 -12.37
CA GLU A 422 -1.54 14.86 -11.76
C GLU A 422 -0.70 14.21 -10.65
N TRP A 423 -0.82 12.89 -10.43
CA TRP A 423 -0.19 12.20 -9.30
C TRP A 423 1.30 12.53 -9.14
N GLY A 424 1.63 13.07 -7.96
CA GLY A 424 2.98 13.44 -7.60
C GLY A 424 3.46 14.71 -8.30
N ALA A 425 2.57 15.60 -8.72
CA ALA A 425 2.90 16.93 -9.19
C ALA A 425 2.79 17.98 -8.06
N ALA A 426 3.28 19.19 -8.32
CA ALA A 426 3.17 20.33 -7.40
C ALA A 426 1.70 20.66 -7.03
N ALA A 427 0.76 20.40 -7.93
CA ALA A 427 -0.67 20.68 -7.75
C ALA A 427 -1.29 19.88 -6.59
N ASP A 428 -0.79 18.69 -6.28
CA ASP A 428 -1.28 17.88 -5.15
C ASP A 428 -1.07 18.59 -3.80
N MET A 429 -0.01 19.40 -3.69
CA MET A 429 0.26 20.17 -2.47
C MET A 429 -0.75 21.29 -2.24
N SER A 430 -1.38 21.82 -3.30
CA SER A 430 -2.33 22.93 -3.19
C SER A 430 -3.55 22.59 -2.33
N ASN A 431 -3.90 21.31 -2.24
CA ASN A 431 -4.99 20.84 -1.39
C ASN A 431 -4.52 20.38 0.00
N ALA A 432 -3.28 19.87 0.12
CA ALA A 432 -2.74 19.34 1.38
C ALA A 432 -2.15 20.45 2.28
N ALA A 433 -1.37 21.36 1.69
CA ALA A 433 -0.65 22.42 2.37
C ALA A 433 -0.61 23.71 1.51
N PRO A 434 -1.76 24.36 1.23
CA PRO A 434 -1.82 25.55 0.40
C PRO A 434 -0.86 26.67 0.83
N SER A 435 -0.54 26.78 2.12
CA SER A 435 0.39 27.80 2.63
C SER A 435 1.82 27.63 2.13
N LEU A 436 2.20 26.41 1.73
CA LEU A 436 3.57 26.05 1.34
C LEU A 436 3.77 26.10 -0.18
N MET A 437 2.75 26.46 -0.97
CA MET A 437 2.82 26.47 -2.43
C MET A 437 3.88 27.40 -3.02
N SER A 438 4.32 28.42 -2.28
CA SER A 438 5.42 29.30 -2.69
C SER A 438 6.81 28.73 -2.36
N ASP A 439 6.88 27.66 -1.58
CA ASP A 439 8.13 26.97 -1.21
C ASP A 439 8.42 25.85 -2.21
N THR A 440 9.33 26.12 -3.16
CA THR A 440 9.69 25.17 -4.21
C THR A 440 10.29 23.89 -3.64
N PHE A 441 11.04 23.97 -2.54
CA PHE A 441 11.64 22.79 -1.93
C PHE A 441 10.56 21.87 -1.35
N GLU A 442 9.64 22.41 -0.55
CA GLU A 442 8.55 21.62 0.04
C GLU A 442 7.63 21.05 -1.05
N THR A 443 7.40 21.82 -2.12
CA THR A 443 6.63 21.36 -3.29
C THR A 443 7.27 20.15 -3.97
N GLU A 444 8.56 20.25 -4.29
CA GLU A 444 9.31 19.17 -4.96
C GLU A 444 9.48 17.94 -4.05
N TRP A 445 9.72 18.18 -2.75
CA TRP A 445 9.79 17.12 -1.76
C TRP A 445 8.46 16.38 -1.64
N PHE A 446 7.34 17.10 -1.54
CA PHE A 446 6.02 16.47 -1.38
C PHE A 446 5.64 15.66 -2.61
N ALA A 447 5.92 16.18 -3.80
CA ALA A 447 5.80 15.45 -5.05
C ALA A 447 6.62 14.14 -5.05
N ALA A 448 7.87 14.17 -4.58
CA ALA A 448 8.69 12.97 -4.42
C ALA A 448 8.16 12.03 -3.32
N TYR A 449 7.68 12.57 -2.21
CA TYR A 449 7.07 11.83 -1.11
C TYR A 449 5.86 11.03 -1.61
N LEU A 450 4.95 11.64 -2.37
CA LEU A 450 3.77 10.96 -2.93
C LEU A 450 4.15 9.81 -3.88
N ARG A 451 5.03 10.06 -4.86
CA ARG A 451 5.47 9.02 -5.81
C ARG A 451 6.17 7.83 -5.14
N ASN A 452 6.87 8.08 -4.03
CA ASN A 452 7.52 7.02 -3.26
C ASN A 452 6.61 6.41 -2.19
N SER A 453 5.43 6.99 -1.93
CA SER A 453 4.44 6.45 -0.98
C SER A 453 3.48 5.48 -1.66
N ALA A 454 3.02 5.77 -2.89
CA ALA A 454 2.11 4.90 -3.64
C ALA A 454 2.22 5.12 -5.16
N SER A 455 1.87 4.10 -5.94
CA SER A 455 1.60 4.28 -7.37
C SER A 455 0.27 5.04 -7.56
N PRO A 456 0.01 5.67 -8.73
CA PRO A 456 -1.28 6.33 -8.98
C PRO A 456 -2.49 5.40 -8.78
N ALA A 457 -2.38 4.15 -9.26
CA ALA A 457 -3.45 3.15 -9.13
C ALA A 457 -3.71 2.77 -7.67
N ASP A 458 -2.65 2.57 -6.88
CA ASP A 458 -2.77 2.28 -5.45
C ASP A 458 -3.35 3.47 -4.70
N ALA A 459 -2.90 4.69 -5.00
CA ALA A 459 -3.39 5.92 -4.41
C ALA A 459 -4.91 6.06 -4.62
N ILE A 460 -5.38 5.93 -5.87
CA ILE A 460 -6.80 5.96 -6.23
C ILE A 460 -7.59 4.89 -5.48
N ALA A 461 -7.09 3.65 -5.44
CA ALA A 461 -7.75 2.55 -4.75
C ALA A 461 -7.88 2.84 -3.24
N LEU A 462 -6.83 3.34 -2.60
CA LEU A 462 -6.80 3.71 -1.19
C LEU A 462 -7.74 4.87 -0.87
N TRP A 463 -7.83 5.89 -1.74
CA TRP A 463 -8.74 7.01 -1.53
C TRP A 463 -10.20 6.57 -1.71
N ARG A 464 -10.51 5.82 -2.76
CA ARG A 464 -11.86 5.29 -2.98
C ARG A 464 -12.30 4.42 -1.80
N TRP A 465 -11.38 3.64 -1.23
CA TRP A 465 -11.63 2.87 -0.01
C TRP A 465 -11.87 3.77 1.20
N GLY A 466 -11.05 4.80 1.42
CA GLY A 466 -11.23 5.76 2.52
C GLY A 466 -12.59 6.47 2.47
N ALA A 467 -13.10 6.74 1.27
CA ALA A 467 -14.42 7.33 1.06
C ALA A 467 -15.58 6.41 1.53
N GLU A 468 -15.38 5.09 1.57
CA GLU A 468 -16.40 4.13 2.02
C GLU A 468 -16.40 3.93 3.55
N ILE A 469 -15.40 4.46 4.28
CA ILE A 469 -15.33 4.33 5.74
C ILE A 469 -16.51 5.05 6.40
N ASP A 470 -17.16 4.37 7.34
CA ASP A 470 -18.11 4.96 8.28
C ASP A 470 -17.91 4.35 9.68
N VAL A 471 -17.49 5.18 10.64
CA VAL A 471 -17.28 4.82 12.05
C VAL A 471 -18.24 5.54 12.99
N ARG A 472 -19.27 6.21 12.48
CA ARG A 472 -20.19 7.03 13.31
C ARG A 472 -20.84 6.24 14.43
N ASP A 473 -21.24 5.00 14.14
CA ASP A 473 -21.93 4.13 15.10
C ASP A 473 -21.04 3.68 16.28
N ILE A 474 -19.72 3.76 16.16
CA ILE A 474 -18.78 3.32 17.21
C ILE A 474 -18.24 4.47 18.07
N LEU A 475 -18.46 5.72 17.67
CA LEU A 475 -17.94 6.89 18.39
C LEU A 475 -18.36 6.92 19.88
N PRO A 476 -19.61 6.57 20.25
CA PRO A 476 -20.02 6.53 21.65
C PRO A 476 -19.29 5.47 22.50
N ALA A 477 -18.63 4.48 21.87
CA ALA A 477 -17.85 3.46 22.57
C ALA A 477 -16.39 3.89 22.83
N VAL A 478 -15.98 5.08 22.40
CA VAL A 478 -14.65 5.63 22.67
C VAL A 478 -14.64 6.31 24.05
N HIS A 479 -14.15 5.59 25.06
CA HIS A 479 -14.14 6.04 26.47
C HIS A 479 -12.81 6.58 26.98
N VAL A 480 -11.80 6.66 26.11
CA VAL A 480 -10.47 7.19 26.47
C VAL A 480 -10.45 8.71 26.34
N PRO A 481 -9.57 9.41 27.11
CA PRO A 481 -9.35 10.84 26.92
C PRO A 481 -9.08 11.15 25.45
N THR A 482 -9.85 12.08 24.88
CA THR A 482 -9.78 12.38 23.45
C THR A 482 -9.51 13.86 23.20
N LEU A 483 -8.50 14.17 22.38
CA LEU A 483 -8.20 15.49 21.85
C LEU A 483 -8.48 15.51 20.35
N ILE A 484 -9.28 16.46 19.89
CA ILE A 484 -9.65 16.65 18.49
C ILE A 484 -9.16 18.04 18.07
N MET A 485 -8.34 18.07 17.04
CA MET A 485 -7.70 19.25 16.49
C MET A 485 -8.11 19.43 15.04
N GLN A 486 -8.48 20.66 14.68
CA GLN A 486 -9.06 20.93 13.38
C GLN A 486 -8.65 22.29 12.83
N THR A 487 -8.13 22.31 11.61
CA THR A 487 -7.88 23.56 10.87
C THR A 487 -9.20 24.07 10.26
N THR A 488 -9.53 25.35 10.44
CA THR A 488 -10.83 25.92 10.04
C THR A 488 -11.02 26.06 8.53
N GLY A 489 -9.92 26.25 7.78
CA GLY A 489 -9.89 26.35 6.33
C GLY A 489 -9.41 25.08 5.61
N ASP A 490 -9.43 23.93 6.29
CA ASP A 490 -9.09 22.63 5.71
C ASP A 490 -10.04 22.27 4.55
N GLY A 491 -9.46 22.01 3.38
CA GLY A 491 -10.20 21.69 2.15
C GLY A 491 -10.53 20.21 1.98
N TRP A 492 -9.91 19.32 2.75
CA TRP A 492 -10.14 17.87 2.68
C TRP A 492 -11.12 17.38 3.74
N VAL A 493 -10.96 17.85 4.98
CA VAL A 493 -11.83 17.49 6.10
C VAL A 493 -12.35 18.77 6.71
N LYS A 494 -13.65 19.02 6.55
CA LYS A 494 -14.25 20.28 6.99
C LYS A 494 -14.33 20.32 8.50
N ARG A 495 -14.29 21.53 9.08
CA ARG A 495 -14.35 21.69 10.54
C ARG A 495 -15.61 21.07 11.18
N GLU A 496 -16.71 21.04 10.45
CA GLU A 496 -17.95 20.43 10.91
C GLU A 496 -17.80 18.92 11.15
N GLU A 497 -16.91 18.25 10.43
CA GLU A 497 -16.58 16.82 10.64
C GLU A 497 -15.88 16.62 11.99
N GLY A 498 -14.92 17.50 12.33
CA GLY A 498 -14.26 17.52 13.64
C GLY A 498 -15.22 17.86 14.78
N ARG A 499 -16.14 18.82 14.58
CA ARG A 499 -17.21 19.13 15.55
C ARG A 499 -18.14 17.94 15.76
N TYR A 500 -18.49 17.23 14.70
CA TYR A 500 -19.31 16.02 14.81
C TYR A 500 -18.62 14.96 15.67
N LEU A 501 -17.32 14.72 15.48
CA LEU A 501 -16.56 13.82 16.34
C LEU A 501 -16.62 14.27 17.81
N ALA A 502 -16.43 15.57 18.07
CA ALA A 502 -16.47 16.13 19.42
C ALA A 502 -17.84 16.01 20.11
N THR A 503 -18.94 16.02 19.35
CA THR A 503 -20.29 15.83 19.93
C THR A 503 -20.66 14.37 20.14
N HIS A 504 -19.95 13.43 19.52
CA HIS A 504 -20.27 11.99 19.57
C HIS A 504 -19.24 11.15 20.33
N ILE A 505 -18.10 11.72 20.71
CA ILE A 505 -17.12 11.11 21.61
C ILE A 505 -17.25 11.81 22.97
N GLU A 506 -17.62 11.05 24.00
CA GLU A 506 -17.83 11.59 25.34
C GLU A 506 -16.53 12.17 25.91
N GLY A 507 -16.61 13.38 26.47
CA GLY A 507 -15.47 14.05 27.11
C GLY A 507 -14.37 14.52 26.15
N ALA A 508 -14.60 14.51 24.84
CA ALA A 508 -13.62 14.98 23.87
C ALA A 508 -13.34 16.49 24.01
N ARG A 509 -12.05 16.85 24.07
CA ARG A 509 -11.59 18.25 23.98
C ARG A 509 -11.42 18.61 22.50
N TYR A 510 -12.14 19.63 22.05
CA TYR A 510 -12.08 20.11 20.66
C TYR A 510 -11.36 21.45 20.55
N ILE A 511 -10.43 21.57 19.60
CA ILE A 511 -9.64 22.77 19.35
C ILE A 511 -9.65 23.10 17.85
N GLU A 512 -9.94 24.36 17.54
CA GLU A 512 -9.84 24.90 16.18
C GLU A 512 -8.60 25.78 16.02
N PHE A 513 -7.91 25.58 14.89
CA PHE A 513 -6.79 26.41 14.46
C PHE A 513 -7.18 27.23 13.24
N ALA A 514 -6.83 28.52 13.26
CA ALA A 514 -6.91 29.35 12.07
C ALA A 514 -5.81 28.92 11.08
N GLY A 515 -6.15 28.75 9.81
CA GLY A 515 -5.22 28.30 8.77
C GLY A 515 -5.95 27.57 7.66
N ARG A 516 -5.20 27.07 6.69
CA ARG A 516 -5.74 26.36 5.52
C ARG A 516 -5.09 25.00 5.27
N ASP A 517 -3.98 24.71 5.95
CA ASP A 517 -3.27 23.44 5.78
C ASP A 517 -3.95 22.28 6.52
N HIS A 518 -4.08 21.16 5.83
CA HIS A 518 -4.58 19.89 6.38
C HIS A 518 -3.49 19.12 7.13
N VAL A 519 -2.23 19.27 6.69
CA VAL A 519 -1.09 18.50 7.16
C VAL A 519 -0.52 18.99 8.49
N ILE A 520 0.07 18.07 9.28
CA ILE A 520 0.63 18.39 10.61
C ILE A 520 1.91 19.25 10.56
N TRP A 521 2.52 19.41 9.39
CA TRP A 521 3.75 20.19 9.17
C TRP A 521 3.50 21.54 8.49
N GLY A 522 2.24 21.96 8.41
CA GLY A 522 1.82 23.25 7.83
C GLY A 522 1.93 24.42 8.81
N GLU A 523 1.10 25.44 8.58
CA GLU A 523 1.05 26.71 9.34
C GLU A 523 1.04 26.52 10.87
N ASN A 524 0.27 25.55 11.36
CA ASN A 524 0.02 25.35 12.79
C ASN A 524 0.87 24.24 13.43
N SER A 525 1.92 23.77 12.75
CA SER A 525 2.74 22.63 13.16
C SER A 525 3.22 22.70 14.62
N ASP A 526 3.77 23.83 15.04
CA ASP A 526 4.26 23.97 16.42
C ASP A 526 3.15 23.94 17.46
N ARG A 527 2.02 24.59 17.17
CA ARG A 527 0.86 24.66 18.07
C ARG A 527 0.16 23.31 18.19
N ILE A 528 0.10 22.53 17.12
CA ILE A 528 -0.38 21.16 17.14
C ILE A 528 0.45 20.35 18.14
N VAL A 529 1.79 20.42 18.05
CA VAL A 529 2.66 19.69 18.96
C VAL A 529 2.52 20.17 20.41
N ASP A 530 2.36 21.47 20.65
CA ASP A 530 2.15 22.04 21.98
C ASP A 530 0.87 21.51 22.64
N GLU A 531 -0.25 21.47 21.89
CA GLU A 531 -1.52 20.96 22.41
C GLU A 531 -1.47 19.45 22.66
N ILE A 532 -0.78 18.69 21.79
CA ILE A 532 -0.54 17.26 22.02
C ILE A 532 0.26 17.08 23.30
N GLN A 533 1.39 17.79 23.44
CA GLN A 533 2.26 17.68 24.61
C GLN A 533 1.48 18.00 25.88
N ALA A 534 0.80 19.16 25.93
CA ALA A 534 0.00 19.57 27.07
C ALA A 534 -1.09 18.55 27.44
N PHE A 535 -1.67 17.88 26.45
CA PHE A 535 -2.70 16.87 26.66
C PHE A 535 -2.15 15.54 27.20
N VAL A 536 -0.98 15.09 26.72
CA VAL A 536 -0.48 13.74 27.02
C VAL A 536 0.54 13.67 28.16
N THR A 537 1.18 14.79 28.52
CA THR A 537 2.15 14.81 29.63
C THR A 537 1.50 15.02 31.00
N GLY A 538 0.18 15.22 31.06
CA GLY A 538 -0.59 15.22 32.31
C GLY A 538 -0.83 13.80 32.85
N ALA A 539 -1.39 13.70 34.06
CA ALA A 539 -1.80 12.41 34.61
C ALA A 539 -3.01 11.87 33.82
N LEU A 540 -2.74 11.04 32.81
CA LEU A 540 -3.80 10.35 32.07
C LEU A 540 -4.52 9.35 33.01
N PRO A 541 -5.86 9.29 32.98
CA PRO A 541 -6.61 8.35 33.79
C PRO A 541 -6.20 6.90 33.50
N ALA A 542 -6.42 6.02 34.48
CA ALA A 542 -6.31 4.57 34.28
C ALA A 542 -7.24 4.12 33.14
N ALA A 543 -6.95 2.95 32.57
CA ALA A 543 -7.78 2.39 31.50
C ALA A 543 -9.26 2.37 31.91
N PRO A 544 -10.19 2.80 31.03
CA PRO A 544 -11.62 2.64 31.27
C PRO A 544 -11.90 1.17 31.60
N GLY A 545 -12.34 0.90 32.83
CA GLY A 545 -12.65 -0.44 33.28
C GLY A 545 -13.96 -0.90 32.67
N GLU A 546 -13.95 -2.10 32.10
CA GLU A 546 -15.12 -2.93 31.77
C GLU A 546 -15.86 -2.60 30.47
N ARG A 547 -15.84 -1.38 29.91
CA ARG A 547 -16.57 -1.09 28.65
C ARG A 547 -15.70 -1.16 27.41
N LEU A 548 -16.07 -2.00 26.44
CA LEU A 548 -15.38 -2.14 25.17
C LEU A 548 -16.34 -2.43 24.01
N LEU A 549 -15.88 -2.12 22.80
CA LEU A 549 -16.55 -2.48 21.55
C LEU A 549 -16.20 -3.93 21.19
N VAL A 550 -17.22 -4.77 20.99
CA VAL A 550 -17.04 -6.18 20.58
C VAL A 550 -18.01 -6.57 19.48
N SER A 551 -17.59 -7.51 18.63
CA SER A 551 -18.49 -8.18 17.71
C SER A 551 -19.13 -9.38 18.39
N VAL A 552 -20.46 -9.42 18.40
CA VAL A 552 -21.28 -10.48 19.00
C VAL A 552 -21.89 -11.35 17.90
N LEU A 553 -21.57 -12.64 17.93
CA LEU A 553 -22.18 -13.68 17.11
C LEU A 553 -23.24 -14.42 17.93
N SER A 554 -24.48 -14.40 17.45
CA SER A 554 -25.57 -15.23 17.96
C SER A 554 -25.89 -16.32 16.94
N LEU A 555 -25.97 -17.56 17.41
CA LEU A 555 -26.30 -18.76 16.62
C LEU A 555 -27.54 -19.42 17.19
N ASP A 556 -28.39 -19.94 16.32
CA ASP A 556 -29.53 -20.81 16.70
C ASP A 556 -29.58 -22.01 15.73
N MET A 557 -29.50 -23.20 16.32
CA MET A 557 -29.41 -24.48 15.63
C MET A 557 -30.73 -25.23 15.78
N THR A 558 -31.34 -25.57 14.64
CA THR A 558 -32.59 -26.33 14.61
C THR A 558 -32.39 -27.67 13.90
N GLY A 559 -33.17 -28.68 14.30
CA GLY A 559 -33.11 -30.03 13.73
C GLY A 559 -32.19 -30.98 14.50
N SER A 560 -32.70 -31.60 15.57
CA SER A 560 -32.04 -32.73 16.25
C SER A 560 -32.93 -33.98 16.17
N PRO A 561 -32.48 -35.09 15.56
CA PRO A 561 -33.29 -36.30 15.44
C PRO A 561 -33.52 -37.05 16.76
N PHE A 562 -32.89 -36.64 17.88
CA PHE A 562 -32.75 -37.48 19.07
C PHE A 562 -33.03 -36.77 20.41
N GLY A 563 -33.64 -35.57 20.41
CA GLY A 563 -33.99 -34.85 21.64
C GLY A 563 -32.80 -34.32 22.47
N ILE A 564 -31.57 -34.52 21.99
CA ILE A 564 -30.36 -33.89 22.52
C ILE A 564 -30.22 -32.50 21.90
N ASP A 565 -29.91 -31.50 22.71
CA ASP A 565 -29.61 -30.14 22.25
C ASP A 565 -28.54 -30.19 21.11
N PRO A 566 -28.85 -29.68 19.90
CA PRO A 566 -27.90 -29.69 18.80
C PRO A 566 -26.60 -28.93 19.12
N ALA A 567 -26.64 -27.90 19.96
CA ALA A 567 -25.45 -27.18 20.42
C ALA A 567 -24.53 -28.09 21.26
N GLU A 568 -25.11 -28.93 22.12
CA GLU A 568 -24.34 -29.88 22.93
C GLU A 568 -23.80 -31.03 22.10
N ARG A 569 -24.60 -31.55 21.17
CA ARG A 569 -24.14 -32.59 20.25
C ARG A 569 -22.93 -32.16 19.42
N HIS A 570 -22.89 -30.89 19.03
CA HIS A 570 -21.83 -30.33 18.18
C HIS A 570 -20.82 -29.45 18.95
N ALA A 571 -20.74 -29.62 20.28
CA ALA A 571 -19.93 -28.82 21.18
C ALA A 571 -18.47 -28.65 20.73
N GLU A 572 -17.81 -29.75 20.33
CA GLU A 572 -16.40 -29.75 19.95
C GLU A 572 -16.17 -29.08 18.60
N ALA A 573 -17.08 -29.27 17.65
CA ALA A 573 -17.00 -28.60 16.35
C ALA A 573 -17.14 -27.08 16.52
N LEU A 574 -18.14 -26.64 17.31
CA LEU A 574 -18.35 -25.23 17.64
C LEU A 574 -17.13 -24.63 18.34
N ARG A 575 -16.58 -25.32 19.34
CA ARG A 575 -15.38 -24.88 20.06
C ARG A 575 -14.18 -24.74 19.13
N GLY A 576 -14.01 -25.69 18.19
CA GLY A 576 -12.95 -25.66 17.18
C GLY A 576 -13.05 -24.44 16.27
N GLU A 577 -14.22 -24.16 15.70
CA GLU A 577 -14.42 -23.00 14.82
C GLU A 577 -14.30 -21.66 15.56
N LEU A 578 -14.83 -21.58 16.80
CA LEU A 578 -14.70 -20.40 17.64
C LEU A 578 -13.23 -20.13 17.96
N LEU A 579 -12.48 -21.14 18.40
CA LEU A 579 -11.07 -21.00 18.73
C LEU A 579 -10.24 -20.60 17.51
N ALA A 580 -10.49 -21.22 16.34
CA ALA A 580 -9.80 -20.90 15.10
C ALA A 580 -10.03 -19.46 14.63
N ALA A 581 -11.19 -18.89 14.95
CA ALA A 581 -11.55 -17.52 14.66
C ALA A 581 -11.24 -16.54 15.82
N GLU A 582 -10.52 -16.97 16.85
CA GLU A 582 -10.20 -16.18 18.06
C GLU A 582 -11.47 -15.68 18.79
N GLY A 583 -12.57 -16.40 18.63
CA GLY A 583 -13.85 -16.17 19.26
C GLY A 583 -13.93 -16.80 20.64
N ARG A 584 -14.69 -16.14 21.52
CA ARG A 584 -14.94 -16.62 22.87
C ARG A 584 -16.42 -16.88 23.08
N GLU A 585 -16.76 -18.14 23.38
CA GLU A 585 -18.10 -18.51 23.83
C GLU A 585 -18.42 -17.86 25.18
N ILE A 586 -19.58 -17.20 25.27
CA ILE A 586 -20.09 -16.58 26.50
C ILE A 586 -21.17 -17.44 27.11
N ARG A 587 -22.08 -17.96 26.27
CA ARG A 587 -23.25 -18.71 26.73
C ARG A 587 -23.67 -19.73 25.67
N ARG A 588 -24.13 -20.87 26.14
CA ARG A 588 -24.77 -21.92 25.36
C ARG A 588 -25.98 -22.44 26.11
N SER A 589 -27.12 -22.54 25.42
CA SER A 589 -28.36 -23.07 25.98
C SER A 589 -29.41 -23.25 24.88
N ASP A 590 -30.16 -24.34 24.92
CA ASP A 590 -31.35 -24.59 24.09
C ASP A 590 -31.10 -24.42 22.58
N GLY A 591 -30.04 -25.01 22.06
CA GLY A 591 -29.67 -24.90 20.65
C GLY A 591 -29.05 -23.56 20.25
N LYS A 592 -28.89 -22.63 21.20
CA LYS A 592 -28.32 -21.31 20.97
C LYS A 592 -26.91 -21.19 21.51
N VAL A 593 -26.06 -20.49 20.77
CA VAL A 593 -24.69 -20.15 21.17
C VAL A 593 -24.48 -18.66 20.99
N LEU A 594 -23.88 -18.03 22.00
CA LEU A 594 -23.48 -16.63 21.98
C LEU A 594 -21.97 -16.56 22.15
N ALA A 595 -21.30 -15.88 21.22
CA ALA A 595 -19.86 -15.67 21.24
C ALA A 595 -19.48 -14.22 20.96
N VAL A 596 -18.34 -13.78 21.49
CA VAL A 596 -17.73 -12.47 21.21
C VAL A 596 -16.39 -12.58 20.53
N PHE A 597 -16.09 -11.57 19.73
CA PHE A 597 -14.88 -11.42 18.95
C PHE A 597 -14.43 -9.96 19.04
N GLN A 598 -13.12 -9.72 19.05
CA GLN A 598 -12.58 -8.37 18.86
C GLN A 598 -12.66 -7.93 17.38
N ARG A 599 -13.02 -8.86 16.49
CA ARG A 599 -12.90 -8.72 15.04
C ARG A 599 -14.21 -9.10 14.34
N PRO A 600 -14.99 -8.14 13.81
CA PRO A 600 -16.22 -8.45 13.05
C PRO A 600 -15.99 -9.31 11.81
N THR A 601 -14.83 -9.25 11.15
CA THR A 601 -14.57 -10.12 9.99
C THR A 601 -14.48 -11.59 10.42
N ARG A 602 -13.84 -11.85 11.56
CA ARG A 602 -13.68 -13.19 12.14
C ARG A 602 -15.01 -13.77 12.62
N SER A 603 -15.89 -12.96 13.19
CA SER A 603 -17.20 -13.45 13.65
C SER A 603 -18.08 -13.91 12.48
N ILE A 604 -18.06 -13.19 11.34
CA ILE A 604 -18.75 -13.62 10.11
C ILE A 604 -18.13 -14.89 9.53
N GLN A 605 -16.80 -14.94 9.42
CA GLN A 605 -16.11 -16.14 8.91
C GLN A 605 -16.39 -17.38 9.77
N CYS A 606 -16.42 -17.20 11.09
CA CYS A 606 -16.80 -18.25 12.03
C CYS A 606 -18.24 -18.72 11.80
N ALA A 607 -19.18 -17.79 11.62
CA ALA A 607 -20.58 -18.13 11.31
C ALA A 607 -20.71 -18.92 10.00
N ILE A 608 -19.97 -18.54 8.96
CA ILE A 608 -19.92 -19.26 7.67
C ILE A 608 -19.38 -20.68 7.88
N ALA A 609 -18.24 -20.81 8.56
CA ALA A 609 -17.61 -22.10 8.80
C ALA A 609 -18.50 -23.05 9.62
N ILE A 610 -19.13 -22.54 10.69
CA ILE A 610 -20.08 -23.30 11.51
C ILE A 610 -21.28 -23.74 10.68
N ARG A 611 -21.91 -22.82 9.93
CA ARG A 611 -23.06 -23.14 9.05
C ARG A 611 -22.70 -24.25 8.07
N ASP A 612 -21.60 -24.10 7.34
CA ASP A 612 -21.21 -25.03 6.28
C ASP A 612 -20.84 -26.41 6.83
N ARG A 613 -20.18 -26.43 7.99
CA ARG A 613 -19.81 -27.66 8.70
C ARG A 613 -21.02 -28.40 9.25
N LEU A 614 -21.95 -27.70 9.89
CA LEU A 614 -23.12 -28.32 10.52
C LEU A 614 -24.20 -28.74 9.51
N ARG A 615 -24.28 -28.05 8.37
CA ARG A 615 -25.15 -28.43 7.26
C ARG A 615 -24.86 -29.84 6.74
N GLN A 616 -23.60 -30.27 6.74
CA GLN A 616 -23.20 -31.64 6.37
C GLN A 616 -23.76 -32.71 7.33
N SER A 617 -24.12 -32.31 8.55
CA SER A 617 -24.72 -33.18 9.58
C SER A 617 -26.25 -33.08 9.64
N GLY A 618 -26.87 -32.36 8.70
CA GLY A 618 -28.32 -32.16 8.65
C GLY A 618 -28.86 -31.15 9.68
N VAL A 619 -27.99 -30.34 10.29
CA VAL A 619 -28.37 -29.27 11.22
C VAL A 619 -28.39 -27.94 10.46
N GLU A 620 -29.50 -27.22 10.53
CA GLU A 620 -29.58 -25.87 9.99
C GLU A 620 -29.20 -24.86 11.06
N VAL A 621 -28.36 -23.89 10.67
CA VAL A 621 -27.87 -22.83 11.55
C VAL A 621 -28.33 -21.51 10.98
N ARG A 622 -29.02 -20.72 11.79
CA ARG A 622 -29.22 -19.28 11.51
C ARG A 622 -28.32 -18.47 12.42
N SER A 623 -27.79 -17.36 11.89
CA SER A 623 -26.77 -16.57 12.57
C SER A 623 -27.05 -15.08 12.47
N ALA A 624 -26.71 -14.34 13.52
CA ALA A 624 -26.71 -12.89 13.52
C ALA A 624 -25.39 -12.34 14.07
N VAL A 625 -24.84 -11.34 13.38
CA VAL A 625 -23.62 -10.63 13.78
C VAL A 625 -23.92 -9.16 14.00
N HIS A 626 -23.53 -8.66 15.16
CA HIS A 626 -23.60 -7.24 15.49
C HIS A 626 -22.30 -6.79 16.14
N ILE A 627 -21.99 -5.50 16.07
CA ILE A 627 -20.88 -4.90 16.78
C ILE A 627 -21.40 -3.71 17.56
N GLY A 628 -21.01 -3.64 18.82
CA GLY A 628 -21.47 -2.60 19.72
C GLY A 628 -20.80 -2.72 21.07
N GLU A 629 -21.16 -1.81 21.96
CA GLU A 629 -20.61 -1.73 23.30
C GLU A 629 -21.08 -2.89 24.19
N CYS A 630 -20.14 -3.43 24.98
CA CYS A 630 -20.39 -4.39 26.04
C CYS A 630 -19.60 -4.03 27.31
N GLU A 631 -20.19 -4.37 28.45
CA GLU A 631 -19.53 -4.42 29.75
C GLU A 631 -18.94 -5.82 29.97
N GLN A 632 -17.65 -5.89 30.27
CA GLN A 632 -16.89 -7.10 30.56
C GLN A 632 -16.43 -7.09 32.03
N ARG A 633 -16.94 -8.05 32.80
CA ARG A 633 -16.48 -8.33 34.17
C ARG A 633 -15.81 -9.69 34.21
N GLY A 634 -14.49 -9.67 34.12
CA GLY A 634 -13.64 -10.86 34.06
C GLY A 634 -13.95 -11.73 32.82
N HIS A 635 -14.87 -12.67 32.98
CA HIS A 635 -15.24 -13.64 31.95
C HIS A 635 -16.69 -13.49 31.46
N GLN A 636 -17.47 -12.62 32.09
CA GLN A 636 -18.85 -12.35 31.74
C GLN A 636 -18.95 -11.11 30.87
N PHE A 637 -19.88 -11.14 29.91
CA PHE A 637 -20.21 -10.03 29.03
C PHE A 637 -21.71 -9.72 29.15
N SER A 638 -22.04 -8.44 29.22
CA SER A 638 -23.41 -7.94 29.23
C SER A 638 -23.49 -6.60 28.48
N GLY A 639 -24.65 -6.24 27.96
CA GLY A 639 -24.85 -4.93 27.34
C GLY A 639 -25.74 -4.98 26.10
N ALA A 640 -25.97 -3.80 25.53
CA ALA A 640 -26.88 -3.60 24.41
C ALA A 640 -26.50 -4.43 23.18
N ALA A 641 -25.21 -4.63 22.91
CA ALA A 641 -24.79 -5.39 21.73
C ALA A 641 -25.25 -6.86 21.76
N ILE A 642 -25.29 -7.49 22.95
CA ILE A 642 -25.77 -8.86 23.11
C ILE A 642 -27.27 -8.96 22.88
N GLU A 643 -28.04 -8.00 23.42
CA GLU A 643 -29.48 -7.93 23.24
C GLU A 643 -29.85 -7.69 21.77
N LEU A 644 -29.16 -6.75 21.12
CA LEU A 644 -29.36 -6.43 19.70
C LEU A 644 -29.00 -7.60 18.78
N SER A 645 -27.87 -8.28 19.02
CA SER A 645 -27.49 -9.48 18.27
C SER A 645 -28.55 -10.59 18.41
N SER A 646 -29.08 -10.78 19.62
CA SER A 646 -30.14 -11.77 19.88
C SER A 646 -31.45 -11.43 19.15
N ARG A 647 -31.85 -10.15 19.12
CA ARG A 647 -33.05 -9.71 18.38
C ARG A 647 -32.87 -9.77 16.87
N LEU A 648 -31.69 -9.45 16.37
CA LEU A 648 -31.36 -9.62 14.96
C LEU A 648 -31.57 -11.09 14.55
N LEU A 649 -31.15 -12.05 15.38
CA LEU A 649 -31.31 -13.47 15.11
C LEU A 649 -32.76 -13.90 14.81
N ASP A 650 -33.75 -13.23 15.42
CA ASP A 650 -35.17 -13.51 15.18
C ASP A 650 -35.60 -13.21 13.72
N HIS A 651 -34.84 -12.36 13.02
CA HIS A 651 -35.06 -12.03 11.61
C HIS A 651 -34.30 -12.94 10.63
N ALA A 652 -33.41 -13.82 11.12
CA ALA A 652 -32.64 -14.73 10.28
C ALA A 652 -33.43 -16.01 9.95
N ARG A 653 -33.42 -16.41 8.67
CA ARG A 653 -33.96 -17.70 8.21
C ARG A 653 -32.97 -18.83 8.47
N PRO A 654 -33.42 -20.11 8.55
CA PRO A 654 -32.50 -21.24 8.59
C PRO A 654 -31.47 -21.20 7.46
N GLY A 655 -30.19 -21.39 7.81
CA GLY A 655 -29.06 -21.28 6.86
C GLY A 655 -28.61 -19.86 6.53
N GLU A 656 -29.33 -18.83 7.00
CA GLU A 656 -28.99 -17.42 6.74
C GLU A 656 -28.04 -16.87 7.80
N ILE A 657 -27.13 -16.01 7.35
CA ILE A 657 -26.27 -15.19 8.20
C ILE A 657 -26.67 -13.75 7.94
N ILE A 658 -27.12 -13.05 8.98
CA ILE A 658 -27.44 -11.62 8.89
C ILE A 658 -26.48 -10.79 9.72
N ALA A 659 -26.25 -9.56 9.29
CA ALA A 659 -25.36 -8.62 9.96
C ALA A 659 -26.02 -7.23 10.08
N SER A 660 -25.72 -6.52 11.16
CA SER A 660 -26.09 -5.11 11.31
C SER A 660 -25.36 -4.20 10.31
N ARG A 661 -25.89 -2.99 10.08
CA ARG A 661 -25.21 -1.95 9.27
C ARG A 661 -23.77 -1.69 9.72
N THR A 662 -23.55 -1.54 11.03
CA THR A 662 -22.23 -1.23 11.59
C THR A 662 -21.20 -2.32 11.25
N VAL A 663 -21.62 -3.60 11.24
CA VAL A 663 -20.74 -4.70 10.83
C VAL A 663 -20.36 -4.57 9.36
N ARG A 664 -21.33 -4.33 8.47
CA ARG A 664 -21.09 -4.11 7.04
C ARG A 664 -20.07 -2.98 6.81
N ASP A 665 -20.23 -1.88 7.53
CA ASP A 665 -19.43 -0.66 7.34
C ASP A 665 -17.99 -0.82 7.85
N LEU A 666 -17.77 -1.65 8.86
CA LEU A 666 -16.41 -1.93 9.39
C LEU A 666 -15.64 -3.02 8.63
N VAL A 667 -16.32 -3.87 7.86
CA VAL A 667 -15.69 -4.95 7.07
C VAL A 667 -15.58 -4.63 5.58
N VAL A 668 -15.73 -3.36 5.20
CA VAL A 668 -15.47 -2.88 3.83
C VAL A 668 -14.05 -3.27 3.40
N GLY A 669 -13.92 -3.95 2.26
CA GLY A 669 -12.64 -4.50 1.76
C GLY A 669 -12.48 -6.01 1.97
N SER A 670 -13.27 -6.65 2.84
CA SER A 670 -13.18 -8.10 3.14
C SER A 670 -13.57 -9.04 1.98
N GLY A 671 -14.11 -8.51 0.88
CA GLY A 671 -14.70 -9.29 -0.20
C GLY A 671 -16.09 -9.88 0.12
N LEU A 672 -16.60 -9.71 1.34
CA LEU A 672 -17.94 -10.13 1.75
C LEU A 672 -19.01 -9.29 1.04
N ARG A 673 -20.10 -9.95 0.60
CA ARG A 673 -21.24 -9.28 -0.04
C ARG A 673 -22.40 -9.16 0.93
N PHE A 674 -23.02 -7.98 0.94
CA PHE A 674 -24.14 -7.64 1.82
C PHE A 674 -25.34 -7.21 1.00
N GLU A 675 -26.47 -7.86 1.23
CA GLU A 675 -27.76 -7.49 0.61
C GLU A 675 -28.71 -6.98 1.70
N LYS A 676 -29.28 -5.78 1.54
CA LYS A 676 -30.23 -5.23 2.53
C LYS A 676 -31.47 -6.13 2.61
N ARG A 677 -31.80 -6.62 3.81
CA ARG A 677 -32.94 -7.52 4.02
C ARG A 677 -34.13 -6.87 4.68
N GLY A 678 -33.88 -5.92 5.58
CA GLY A 678 -34.96 -5.24 6.28
C GLY A 678 -34.45 -4.23 7.28
N GLU A 679 -35.38 -3.75 8.09
CA GLU A 679 -35.14 -2.86 9.21
C GLU A 679 -35.93 -3.36 10.41
N MET A 680 -35.33 -3.26 11.60
CA MET A 680 -35.98 -3.62 12.86
C MET A 680 -36.13 -2.39 13.75
N ALA A 681 -37.17 -2.37 14.59
CA ALA A 681 -37.26 -1.41 15.67
C ALA A 681 -36.37 -1.90 16.83
N ALA A 682 -35.40 -1.08 17.24
CA ALA A 682 -34.57 -1.37 18.39
C ALA A 682 -35.03 -0.50 19.58
N SER A 683 -35.65 -1.12 20.59
CA SER A 683 -36.04 -0.39 21.80
C SER A 683 -34.81 0.25 22.46
N GLY A 684 -34.82 1.57 22.64
CA GLY A 684 -33.69 2.30 23.22
C GLY A 684 -32.65 2.82 22.23
N LEU A 685 -32.81 2.56 20.92
CA LEU A 685 -32.03 3.22 19.86
C LEU A 685 -32.95 4.09 18.98
N PRO A 686 -32.53 5.31 18.60
CA PRO A 686 -33.33 6.16 17.72
C PRO A 686 -33.32 5.63 16.27
N GLY A 687 -34.51 5.42 15.71
CA GLY A 687 -34.70 5.13 14.28
C GLY A 687 -34.84 3.65 13.92
N ALA A 688 -34.96 3.40 12.61
CA ALA A 688 -35.04 2.06 12.04
C ALA A 688 -33.62 1.47 11.91
N PHE A 689 -33.42 0.25 12.42
CA PHE A 689 -32.11 -0.41 12.46
C PHE A 689 -31.97 -1.43 11.31
N PRO A 690 -31.23 -1.12 10.23
CA PRO A 690 -31.16 -1.99 9.06
C PRO A 690 -30.22 -3.16 9.27
N PHE A 691 -30.59 -4.29 8.66
CA PHE A 691 -29.79 -5.50 8.65
C PHE A 691 -29.69 -6.08 7.23
N TYR A 692 -28.62 -6.85 7.02
CA TYR A 692 -28.17 -7.31 5.72
C TYR A 692 -27.93 -8.82 5.77
N ALA A 693 -28.32 -9.55 4.72
CA ALA A 693 -27.85 -10.92 4.55
C ALA A 693 -26.41 -10.91 4.04
N VAL A 694 -25.61 -11.84 4.53
CA VAL A 694 -24.22 -12.06 4.11
C VAL A 694 -24.18 -13.23 3.13
N ASP A 695 -23.69 -12.98 1.91
CA ASP A 695 -23.43 -14.03 0.93
C ASP A 695 -21.96 -14.47 1.04
N GLY A 696 -21.74 -15.75 1.35
CA GLY A 696 -20.41 -16.34 1.59
C GLY A 696 -19.68 -16.74 0.30
N SER A 697 -20.24 -16.42 -0.86
CA SER A 697 -19.65 -16.75 -2.16
C SER A 697 -18.80 -15.59 -2.70
N ALA A 698 -17.48 -15.70 -2.50
CA ALA A 698 -16.48 -14.95 -3.26
C ALA A 698 -16.09 -15.73 -4.52
#